data_AF-A0A286UQZ9-F1
#
_entry.id   AF-A0A286UQZ9-F1
#
_cell.length_a   1.000
_cell.length_b   1.000
_cell.length_c   1.000
_cell.angle_alpha   90.00
_cell.angle_beta   90.00
_cell.angle_gamma   90.00
#
_symmetry.space_group_name_H-M   'P 1'
#
loop_
_entity.id
_entity.type
_entity.pdbx_description
1 polymer ?
#
loop_
_entity_poly.entity_id
_entity_poly.type
_entity_poly.pdbx_seq_one_letter_code
_entity_poly.pdbx_strand_id
1 'polypeptide(L)'
;MSLPYFASRQLRTLPWRRWASSSTKALAGLRSVSEQDISHFRTILPESSILSTLPPASLSPDEISTYNKDWMGKYMGSSSTILKPKTTQEVSKILKWCWENRIAVVPQGGNTGLVGGSVPLRDELVINLGSMTSIRSFDPVTGVLVADAGCILESLSEYIAPHGYIMPLDLGAKGSCMIGGNVATNAGGLRLLRYGSLHGTVLGLEVVLPDGTVLNQLSQLRKDNTGYDLKQLFIGAEGTLGIITAVSIMTAPAPQATNNLILALPSYKNVLPLFTKVKQQLSEILSAFEYIDRQSYNLAVKHGQGKALDDSEISDAECFILIETSGGKREHDEEKLNELLESLMEAEEPLINTGVLSQSPTQFASLWALREGITEAISKEGKAYKYDISIPLASFKDVVDTTREHLREKGLLREGFVRHVVGYGHVGDGNLHLNIVADQYSEEIQNALEPFVYELVAGYKGSVSAEHGIGVMKTHALQYSKDNIFVSDGTPLKFFIQKDLPDDLRNLLENNIRESGGTIVEKVPIRGYIVIQPDTPEAARLFTAWQDVERPCRYFVPISWIDACRKRGKLLPRIFVENSLPVKIHLHKTIANLNTRDHLVEQISLHGGDPTASYVDAKVIIASSELDDFKEMRKEFQGSEIKFVENIKWIERCISQNYYFHTPNAVRNPGGRRTGDERTPFSEDDENNLCSWIAAVIPFKESGGRTGNKIYQELVSRADQPEFAWAGRHTWQSWRERYKKNADRLDQHITAIVSNAQATGSHSRNNRRKRETSNDAVDPSASKPKEEPPVREVNDPPSSWTNPNRPNDPSPDIYKRQKASDGTYRTFMLTPQNGPGPSFRTETEFAADFGSQNPIDLELSKIATDTHFYLDDIRKLYLKNNNIINTRAQFEHFRAVMNNTIT
;
A
#
# COMPACT_ATOMS: atom_id res chain seq x y z
N MET A 1 55.19 -28.58 13.40
CA MET A 1 55.38 -29.21 14.73
C MET A 1 54.00 -29.56 15.29
N SER A 2 53.93 -30.48 16.27
CA SER A 2 52.67 -31.10 16.73
C SER A 2 51.83 -30.20 17.64
N LEU A 3 50.50 -30.20 17.40
CA LEU A 3 49.50 -29.69 18.33
C LEU A 3 49.25 -30.72 19.46
N PRO A 4 49.26 -30.34 20.74
CA PRO A 4 48.87 -31.22 21.84
C PRO A 4 47.34 -31.26 22.04
N TYR A 5 46.84 -32.43 22.47
CA TYR A 5 45.47 -32.60 22.95
C TYR A 5 45.14 -31.66 24.11
N PHE A 6 43.88 -31.19 24.18
CA PHE A 6 43.25 -30.79 25.44
C PHE A 6 41.91 -31.47 25.63
N ALA A 7 41.56 -31.76 26.88
CA ALA A 7 40.60 -32.80 27.23
C ALA A 7 39.12 -32.41 27.01
N SER A 8 38.32 -33.41 26.66
CA SER A 8 36.86 -33.33 26.54
C SER A 8 36.19 -33.06 27.89
N ARG A 9 35.91 -31.79 28.19
CA ARG A 9 34.89 -31.44 29.20
C ARG A 9 33.50 -31.71 28.62
N GLN A 10 32.68 -32.47 29.33
CA GLN A 10 31.29 -32.70 28.96
C GLN A 10 30.53 -31.36 28.99
N LEU A 11 30.20 -30.82 27.82
CA LEU A 11 29.20 -29.78 27.69
C LEU A 11 27.85 -30.35 28.14
N ARG A 12 27.35 -29.90 29.29
CA ARG A 12 25.95 -30.12 29.64
C ARG A 12 25.10 -29.34 28.65
N THR A 13 24.55 -30.04 27.67
CA THR A 13 23.61 -29.48 26.70
C THR A 13 22.39 -28.96 27.45
N LEU A 14 22.22 -27.64 27.48
CA LEU A 14 20.91 -27.04 27.79
C LEU A 14 19.89 -27.58 26.78
N PRO A 15 18.67 -27.93 27.20
CA PRO A 15 17.68 -28.50 26.30
C PRO A 15 17.28 -27.46 25.24
N TRP A 16 17.40 -27.86 23.96
CA TRP A 16 16.88 -27.07 22.84
C TRP A 16 15.41 -26.74 23.08
N ARG A 17 15.00 -25.49 22.83
CA ARG A 17 13.63 -25.03 23.01
C ARG A 17 12.68 -25.64 21.96
N ARG A 18 12.23 -26.88 22.21
CA ARG A 18 10.99 -27.39 21.63
C ARG A 18 9.86 -26.43 21.97
N TRP A 19 9.21 -25.88 20.96
CA TRP A 19 8.08 -24.98 21.15
C TRP A 19 6.87 -25.76 21.68
N ALA A 20 6.41 -25.39 22.87
CA ALA A 20 5.12 -25.82 23.41
C ALA A 20 4.14 -24.64 23.30
N SER A 21 3.47 -24.53 22.14
CA SER A 21 2.37 -23.58 21.95
C SER A 21 1.13 -24.28 21.38
N SER A 22 -0.01 -23.60 21.47
CA SER A 22 -1.32 -24.08 21.05
C SER A 22 -1.53 -24.19 19.53
N SER A 23 -0.55 -23.80 18.70
CA SER A 23 -0.66 -23.83 17.23
C SER A 23 -0.64 -25.23 16.61
N THR A 24 -0.39 -26.29 17.38
CA THR A 24 -0.35 -27.69 16.93
C THR A 24 -1.61 -28.16 16.19
N LYS A 25 -2.76 -27.48 16.36
CA LYS A 25 -4.00 -27.77 15.64
C LYS A 25 -4.07 -27.21 14.21
N ALA A 26 -3.32 -26.16 13.88
CA ALA A 26 -3.32 -25.54 12.55
C ALA A 26 -2.60 -26.39 11.47
N LEU A 27 -1.93 -27.47 11.89
CA LEU A 27 -1.08 -28.33 11.07
C LEU A 27 -1.66 -29.76 10.91
N ALA A 28 -2.92 -29.96 11.34
CA ALA A 28 -3.61 -31.25 11.22
C ALA A 28 -3.90 -31.59 9.75
N GLY A 29 -3.49 -32.80 9.33
CA GLY A 29 -3.67 -33.27 7.95
C GLY A 29 -2.50 -32.98 7.00
N LEU A 30 -1.41 -32.38 7.47
CA LEU A 30 -0.13 -32.34 6.75
C LEU A 30 0.58 -33.70 6.82
N ARG A 31 1.27 -34.08 5.74
CA ARG A 31 1.98 -35.36 5.59
C ARG A 31 3.50 -35.15 5.49
N SER A 32 4.24 -35.98 6.21
CA SER A 32 5.71 -36.11 6.09
C SER A 32 6.12 -36.60 4.70
N VAL A 33 7.32 -36.22 4.26
CA VAL A 33 7.94 -36.73 3.02
C VAL A 33 8.17 -38.24 3.15
N SER A 34 7.90 -38.99 2.08
CA SER A 34 8.04 -40.45 2.00
C SER A 34 8.90 -40.88 0.80
N GLU A 35 9.33 -42.14 0.77
CA GLU A 35 10.10 -42.72 -0.34
C GLU A 35 9.39 -42.62 -1.71
N GLN A 36 8.04 -42.62 -1.71
CA GLN A 36 7.25 -42.40 -2.91
C GLN A 36 7.37 -40.95 -3.42
N ASP A 37 7.51 -39.97 -2.52
CA ASP A 37 7.74 -38.57 -2.89
C ASP A 37 9.16 -38.37 -3.42
N ILE A 38 10.18 -38.98 -2.80
CA ILE A 38 11.55 -39.00 -3.32
C ILE A 38 11.57 -39.60 -4.73
N SER A 39 10.84 -40.69 -4.94
CA SER A 39 10.68 -41.33 -6.24
C SER A 39 9.94 -40.45 -7.26
N HIS A 40 8.96 -39.66 -6.83
CA HIS A 40 8.30 -38.68 -7.69
C HIS A 40 9.22 -37.49 -8.03
N PHE A 41 9.91 -36.90 -7.06
CA PHE A 41 10.82 -35.78 -7.28
C PHE A 41 11.98 -36.15 -8.22
N ARG A 42 12.42 -37.41 -8.24
CA ARG A 42 13.38 -37.97 -9.24
C ARG A 42 12.87 -37.96 -10.68
N THR A 43 11.58 -37.73 -10.92
CA THR A 43 11.01 -37.51 -12.27
C THR A 43 11.00 -36.02 -12.68
N ILE A 44 11.26 -35.12 -11.73
CA ILE A 44 11.30 -33.67 -11.93
C ILE A 44 12.74 -33.16 -11.93
N LEU A 45 13.56 -33.64 -10.99
CA LEU A 45 14.92 -33.20 -10.71
C LEU A 45 15.95 -34.33 -10.93
N PRO A 46 17.18 -34.01 -11.35
CA PRO A 46 18.29 -34.96 -11.32
C PRO A 46 18.67 -35.32 -9.88
N GLU A 47 19.23 -36.51 -9.67
CA GLU A 47 19.56 -37.05 -8.34
C GLU A 47 20.50 -36.15 -7.53
N SER A 48 21.45 -35.45 -8.18
CA SER A 48 22.34 -34.47 -7.53
C SER A 48 21.64 -33.18 -7.04
N SER A 49 20.34 -33.03 -7.29
CA SER A 49 19.50 -31.93 -6.82
C SER A 49 18.47 -32.37 -5.78
N ILE A 50 18.60 -33.60 -5.25
CA ILE A 50 17.74 -34.19 -4.21
C ILE A 50 18.64 -34.69 -3.07
N LEU A 51 18.73 -33.92 -1.99
CA LEU A 51 19.42 -34.35 -0.77
C LEU A 51 18.36 -34.93 0.17
N SER A 52 18.48 -36.19 0.58
CA SER A 52 17.51 -36.80 1.50
C SER A 52 18.19 -37.81 2.43
N THR A 53 17.58 -38.05 3.58
CA THR A 53 17.86 -39.20 4.46
C THR A 53 16.89 -40.36 4.21
N LEU A 54 16.02 -40.27 3.19
CA LEU A 54 15.01 -41.26 2.82
C LEU A 54 15.30 -41.86 1.43
N PRO A 55 15.25 -43.20 1.27
CA PRO A 55 15.41 -43.84 -0.04
C PRO A 55 14.49 -43.23 -1.12
N PRO A 56 14.90 -43.13 -2.41
CA PRO A 56 16.20 -43.34 -3.03
C PRO A 56 17.52 -42.92 -2.35
N ALA A 57 17.54 -41.75 -1.70
CA ALA A 57 18.77 -41.10 -1.27
C ALA A 57 18.99 -41.30 0.25
N SER A 58 20.03 -42.06 0.60
CA SER A 58 20.32 -42.43 1.99
C SER A 58 21.51 -41.64 2.54
N LEU A 59 21.42 -40.30 2.52
CA LEU A 59 22.43 -39.44 3.16
C LEU A 59 22.32 -39.53 4.69
N SER A 60 23.40 -39.17 5.37
CA SER A 60 23.38 -38.96 6.82
C SER A 60 22.64 -37.65 7.18
N PRO A 61 22.02 -37.56 8.37
CA PRO A 61 21.41 -36.30 8.84
C PRO A 61 22.39 -35.11 8.91
N ASP A 62 23.67 -35.38 9.14
CA ASP A 62 24.71 -34.35 9.22
C ASP A 62 24.92 -33.63 7.88
N GLU A 63 24.78 -34.33 6.74
CA GLU A 63 24.92 -33.76 5.38
C GLU A 63 23.81 -32.76 5.03
N ILE A 64 22.66 -32.80 5.70
CA ILE A 64 21.56 -31.83 5.53
C ILE A 64 21.35 -30.93 6.76
N SER A 65 22.24 -30.99 7.75
CA SER A 65 22.13 -30.23 9.01
C SER A 65 22.15 -28.71 8.81
N THR A 66 22.91 -28.21 7.83
CA THR A 66 23.05 -26.79 7.50
C THR A 66 21.79 -26.16 6.90
N TYR A 67 20.94 -26.95 6.27
CA TYR A 67 19.65 -26.51 5.74
C TYR A 67 18.55 -26.48 6.81
N ASN A 68 18.74 -27.23 7.91
CA ASN A 68 17.81 -27.33 9.03
C ASN A 68 18.08 -26.31 10.15
N LYS A 69 19.28 -25.73 10.24
CA LYS A 69 19.70 -24.81 11.31
C LYS A 69 19.73 -23.36 10.80
N ASP A 70 19.19 -22.42 11.58
CA ASP A 70 19.22 -20.99 11.20
C ASP A 70 20.62 -20.36 11.42
N TRP A 71 20.81 -19.18 10.83
CA TRP A 71 22.08 -18.43 10.91
C TRP A 71 22.55 -18.18 12.36
N MET A 72 21.63 -17.89 13.28
CA MET A 72 21.97 -17.65 14.69
C MET A 72 22.16 -18.94 15.51
N GLY A 73 21.76 -20.10 14.98
CA GLY A 73 21.70 -21.36 15.73
C GLY A 73 20.68 -21.35 16.88
N LYS A 74 19.63 -20.53 16.76
CA LYS A 74 18.49 -20.41 17.69
C LYS A 74 17.36 -21.37 17.33
N TYR A 75 17.22 -21.71 16.05
CA TYR A 75 16.19 -22.59 15.49
C TYR A 75 16.83 -23.77 14.75
N MET A 76 16.25 -24.95 14.92
CA MET A 76 16.70 -26.18 14.26
C MET A 76 15.49 -27.06 13.94
N GLY A 77 15.26 -27.28 12.66
CA GLY A 77 14.24 -28.18 12.12
C GLY A 77 14.70 -29.64 12.08
N SER A 78 13.84 -30.49 11.50
CA SER A 78 14.06 -31.92 11.31
C SER A 78 13.56 -32.39 9.93
N SER A 79 13.73 -31.57 8.89
CA SER A 79 13.45 -31.95 7.52
C SER A 79 14.38 -33.05 7.06
N SER A 80 13.79 -34.10 6.50
CA SER A 80 14.50 -35.24 5.92
C SER A 80 14.97 -35.01 4.49
N THR A 81 14.51 -33.93 3.81
CA THR A 81 14.65 -33.77 2.36
C THR A 81 14.77 -32.31 1.92
N ILE A 82 15.81 -32.04 1.13
CA ILE A 82 16.12 -30.74 0.51
C ILE A 82 16.11 -30.92 -1.01
N LEU A 83 15.34 -30.09 -1.72
CA LEU A 83 15.30 -30.05 -3.18
C LEU A 83 16.00 -28.79 -3.70
N LYS A 84 16.77 -28.93 -4.78
CA LYS A 84 17.59 -27.85 -5.38
C LYS A 84 17.23 -27.61 -6.86
N PRO A 85 16.02 -27.10 -7.17
CA PRO A 85 15.60 -26.81 -8.53
C PRO A 85 16.47 -25.76 -9.21
N LYS A 86 16.44 -25.76 -10.55
CA LYS A 86 17.19 -24.84 -11.42
C LYS A 86 16.28 -23.96 -12.28
N THR A 87 14.99 -24.30 -12.36
CA THR A 87 14.00 -23.65 -13.21
C THR A 87 12.67 -23.44 -12.49
N THR A 88 11.94 -22.41 -12.90
CA THR A 88 10.59 -22.10 -12.43
C THR A 88 9.62 -23.26 -12.65
N GLN A 89 9.80 -24.03 -13.73
CA GLN A 89 8.96 -25.19 -14.08
C GLN A 89 9.23 -26.41 -13.19
N GLU A 90 10.43 -26.58 -12.63
CA GLU A 90 10.68 -27.58 -11.59
C GLU A 90 10.00 -27.18 -10.28
N VAL A 91 10.14 -25.92 -9.84
CA VAL A 91 9.46 -25.37 -8.65
C VAL A 91 7.93 -25.54 -8.76
N SER A 92 7.36 -25.23 -9.92
CA SER A 92 5.94 -25.43 -10.26
C SER A 92 5.48 -26.88 -10.06
N LYS A 93 6.22 -27.85 -10.60
CA LYS A 93 5.89 -29.29 -10.47
C LYS A 93 6.01 -29.77 -9.02
N ILE A 94 7.05 -29.33 -8.31
CA ILE A 94 7.30 -29.69 -6.89
C ILE A 94 6.16 -29.16 -6.01
N LEU A 95 5.86 -27.86 -6.09
CA LEU A 95 4.79 -27.26 -5.28
C LEU A 95 3.43 -27.89 -5.57
N LYS A 96 3.11 -28.15 -6.84
CA LYS A 96 1.89 -28.88 -7.21
C LYS A 96 1.80 -30.25 -6.52
N TRP A 97 2.87 -31.06 -6.59
CA TRP A 97 2.91 -32.36 -5.92
C TRP A 97 2.72 -32.22 -4.41
N CYS A 98 3.41 -31.26 -3.78
CA CYS A 98 3.29 -30.98 -2.35
C CYS A 98 1.88 -30.56 -1.94
N TRP A 99 1.21 -29.72 -2.74
CA TRP A 99 -0.17 -29.28 -2.52
C TRP A 99 -1.17 -30.44 -2.60
N GLU A 100 -1.08 -31.25 -3.66
CA GLU A 100 -1.91 -32.44 -3.86
C GLU A 100 -1.69 -33.48 -2.73
N ASN A 101 -0.48 -33.58 -2.19
CA ASN A 101 -0.10 -34.53 -1.14
C ASN A 101 -0.15 -33.99 0.30
N ARG A 102 -0.51 -32.72 0.50
CA ARG A 102 -0.45 -32.01 1.80
C ARG A 102 0.93 -32.02 2.48
N ILE A 103 2.00 -31.95 1.70
CA ILE A 103 3.38 -31.78 2.20
C ILE A 103 3.63 -30.28 2.40
N ALA A 104 4.03 -29.88 3.61
CA ALA A 104 4.41 -28.49 3.89
C ALA A 104 5.84 -28.20 3.40
N VAL A 105 6.08 -26.96 2.98
CA VAL A 105 7.29 -26.54 2.26
C VAL A 105 7.89 -25.28 2.89
N VAL A 106 9.22 -25.22 2.98
CA VAL A 106 9.99 -24.02 3.35
C VAL A 106 10.88 -23.60 2.17
N PRO A 107 10.65 -22.44 1.54
CA PRO A 107 11.59 -21.87 0.57
C PRO A 107 12.83 -21.32 1.29
N GLN A 108 14.01 -21.56 0.72
CA GLN A 108 15.27 -21.13 1.32
C GLN A 108 16.22 -20.56 0.27
N GLY A 109 16.69 -19.33 0.50
CA GLY A 109 17.81 -18.72 -0.21
C GLY A 109 19.14 -19.04 0.49
N GLY A 110 19.96 -18.02 0.74
CA GLY A 110 21.26 -18.15 1.43
C GLY A 110 21.21 -18.49 2.93
N ASN A 111 20.03 -18.75 3.51
CA ASN A 111 19.84 -19.03 4.95
C ASN A 111 20.47 -17.97 5.89
N THR A 112 20.37 -16.69 5.54
CA THR A 112 20.92 -15.55 6.31
C THR A 112 19.88 -14.79 7.15
N GLY A 113 18.64 -15.31 7.26
CA GLY A 113 17.53 -14.62 7.93
C GLY A 113 17.57 -14.75 9.46
N LEU A 114 17.27 -13.68 10.18
CA LEU A 114 17.46 -13.58 11.65
C LEU A 114 16.19 -13.85 12.49
N VAL A 115 15.10 -14.33 11.87
CA VAL A 115 13.79 -14.55 12.53
C VAL A 115 13.26 -15.98 12.43
N GLY A 116 14.11 -16.93 12.01
CA GLY A 116 13.77 -18.36 11.91
C GLY A 116 12.85 -18.73 10.73
N GLY A 117 12.45 -17.79 9.87
CA GLY A 117 11.57 -18.07 8.72
C GLY A 117 12.23 -18.83 7.55
N SER A 118 13.56 -18.97 7.56
CA SER A 118 14.33 -19.64 6.48
C SER A 118 14.63 -21.12 6.74
N VAL A 119 14.09 -21.70 7.81
CA VAL A 119 14.32 -23.11 8.21
C VAL A 119 13.02 -23.81 8.62
N PRO A 120 12.95 -25.15 8.51
CA PRO A 120 11.83 -25.95 9.03
C PRO A 120 11.64 -25.79 10.55
N LEU A 121 10.41 -25.95 11.01
CA LEU A 121 10.08 -26.08 12.43
C LEU A 121 9.94 -27.54 12.87
N ARG A 122 9.68 -28.43 11.90
CA ARG A 122 9.52 -29.87 12.02
C ARG A 122 10.14 -30.50 10.76
N ASP A 123 9.40 -31.37 10.10
CA ASP A 123 9.74 -32.17 8.92
C ASP A 123 9.34 -31.52 7.57
N GLU A 124 9.13 -30.20 7.53
CA GLU A 124 8.76 -29.50 6.29
C GLU A 124 9.82 -29.66 5.18
N LEU A 125 9.40 -29.88 3.93
CA LEU A 125 10.28 -30.05 2.77
C LEU A 125 11.00 -28.73 2.44
N VAL A 126 12.34 -28.72 2.39
CA VAL A 126 13.07 -27.51 2.01
C VAL A 126 13.23 -27.43 0.49
N ILE A 127 12.84 -26.30 -0.10
CA ILE A 127 13.18 -25.95 -1.49
C ILE A 127 14.28 -24.89 -1.44
N ASN A 128 15.52 -25.29 -1.66
CA ASN A 128 16.67 -24.40 -1.66
C ASN A 128 16.91 -23.85 -3.08
N LEU A 129 16.80 -22.54 -3.23
CA LEU A 129 16.88 -21.84 -4.53
C LEU A 129 18.31 -21.58 -5.02
N GLY A 130 19.34 -21.95 -4.24
CA GLY A 130 20.76 -21.75 -4.55
C GLY A 130 21.31 -22.58 -5.72
N SER A 131 20.46 -22.98 -6.66
CA SER A 131 20.82 -23.56 -7.96
C SER A 131 20.04 -22.91 -9.13
N MET A 132 19.17 -21.94 -8.83
CA MET A 132 18.61 -20.98 -9.78
C MET A 132 19.48 -19.72 -9.76
N THR A 133 20.60 -19.72 -10.49
CA THR A 133 21.65 -18.68 -10.41
C THR A 133 21.87 -17.94 -11.72
N SER A 134 20.91 -17.96 -12.65
CA SER A 134 21.05 -17.34 -13.97
C SER A 134 20.72 -15.85 -13.92
N ILE A 135 21.65 -15.01 -14.38
CA ILE A 135 21.31 -13.65 -14.80
C ILE A 135 20.65 -13.77 -16.18
N ARG A 136 19.36 -13.44 -16.27
CA ARG A 136 18.53 -13.66 -17.47
C ARG A 136 18.76 -12.56 -18.51
N SER A 137 18.89 -11.31 -18.06
CA SER A 137 19.23 -10.16 -18.91
C SER A 137 19.68 -8.97 -18.05
N PHE A 138 20.52 -8.11 -18.64
CA PHE A 138 20.78 -6.76 -18.13
C PHE A 138 20.74 -5.77 -19.29
N ASP A 139 20.01 -4.67 -19.12
CA ASP A 139 19.97 -3.56 -20.09
C ASP A 139 20.84 -2.39 -19.59
N PRO A 140 22.02 -2.13 -20.20
CA PRO A 140 22.92 -1.06 -19.79
C PRO A 140 22.45 0.34 -20.19
N VAL A 141 21.31 0.49 -20.87
CA VAL A 141 20.69 1.79 -21.17
C VAL A 141 19.63 2.16 -20.12
N THR A 142 18.81 1.20 -19.69
CA THR A 142 17.75 1.45 -18.69
C THR A 142 18.16 1.13 -17.26
N GLY A 143 19.23 0.34 -17.03
CA GLY A 143 19.62 -0.14 -15.71
C GLY A 143 18.77 -1.31 -15.20
N VAL A 144 17.97 -1.96 -16.05
CA VAL A 144 17.13 -3.07 -15.61
C VAL A 144 17.90 -4.39 -15.60
N LEU A 145 18.00 -4.99 -14.43
CA LEU A 145 18.58 -6.32 -14.19
C LEU A 145 17.45 -7.34 -13.98
N VAL A 146 17.50 -8.45 -14.70
CA VAL A 146 16.62 -9.60 -14.49
C VAL A 146 17.44 -10.82 -14.15
N ALA A 147 17.18 -11.41 -12.98
CA ALA A 147 17.96 -12.53 -12.44
C ALA A 147 17.06 -13.58 -11.77
N ASP A 148 17.52 -14.83 -11.73
CA ASP A 148 16.91 -15.88 -10.94
C ASP A 148 17.01 -15.57 -9.44
N ALA A 149 16.04 -16.08 -8.66
CA ALA A 149 15.91 -15.81 -7.23
C ALA A 149 17.10 -16.27 -6.37
N GLY A 150 17.89 -17.24 -6.84
CA GLY A 150 19.08 -17.77 -6.15
C GLY A 150 20.38 -17.03 -6.44
N CYS A 151 20.39 -15.99 -7.28
CA CYS A 151 21.58 -15.18 -7.51
C CYS A 151 22.00 -14.43 -6.23
N ILE A 152 23.28 -14.55 -5.86
CA ILE A 152 23.88 -13.91 -4.68
C ILE A 152 24.02 -12.39 -4.92
N LEU A 153 23.71 -11.56 -3.92
CA LEU A 153 23.70 -10.10 -4.05
C LEU A 153 25.08 -9.52 -4.45
N GLU A 154 26.15 -10.05 -3.87
CA GLU A 154 27.52 -9.69 -4.22
C GLU A 154 27.82 -10.00 -5.70
N SER A 155 27.56 -11.22 -6.16
CA SER A 155 27.77 -11.60 -7.56
C SER A 155 26.90 -10.84 -8.57
N LEU A 156 25.69 -10.41 -8.18
CA LEU A 156 24.90 -9.48 -9.00
C LEU A 156 25.56 -8.10 -9.09
N SER A 157 26.13 -7.61 -7.99
CA SER A 157 26.84 -6.32 -7.93
C SER A 157 28.14 -6.36 -8.75
N GLU A 158 28.92 -7.43 -8.64
CA GLU A 158 30.12 -7.68 -9.45
C GLU A 158 29.81 -7.73 -10.96
N TYR A 159 28.67 -8.32 -11.33
CA TYR A 159 28.26 -8.43 -12.74
C TYR A 159 27.88 -7.08 -13.38
N ILE A 160 27.19 -6.20 -12.66
CA ILE A 160 26.74 -4.90 -13.20
C ILE A 160 27.79 -3.77 -13.06
N ALA A 161 28.76 -3.88 -12.15
CA ALA A 161 29.78 -2.86 -11.94
C ALA A 161 30.60 -2.51 -13.21
N PRO A 162 31.03 -3.46 -14.07
CA PRO A 162 31.69 -3.16 -15.35
C PRO A 162 30.84 -2.35 -16.34
N HIS A 163 29.51 -2.32 -16.16
CA HIS A 163 28.59 -1.53 -16.97
C HIS A 163 28.32 -0.13 -16.39
N GLY A 164 28.91 0.23 -15.25
CA GLY A 164 28.69 1.52 -14.60
C GLY A 164 27.40 1.59 -13.76
N TYR A 165 26.99 0.47 -13.16
CA TYR A 165 25.80 0.38 -12.30
C TYR A 165 26.12 -0.32 -10.96
N ILE A 166 25.27 -0.12 -9.96
CA ILE A 166 25.31 -0.74 -8.63
C ILE A 166 23.92 -1.23 -8.19
N MET A 167 23.88 -2.23 -7.31
CA MET A 167 22.62 -2.71 -6.74
C MET A 167 22.00 -1.63 -5.84
N PRO A 168 20.67 -1.47 -5.81
CA PRO A 168 19.99 -0.44 -5.02
C PRO A 168 19.95 -0.77 -3.51
N LEU A 169 20.48 -1.91 -3.11
CA LEU A 169 20.61 -2.35 -1.72
C LEU A 169 22.02 -2.89 -1.48
N ASP A 170 22.56 -2.66 -0.27
CA ASP A 170 23.76 -3.32 0.23
C ASP A 170 23.62 -3.58 1.74
N LEU A 171 24.10 -4.74 2.18
CA LEU A 171 23.95 -5.27 3.53
C LEU A 171 25.06 -6.29 3.83
N GLY A 172 25.48 -6.38 5.09
CA GLY A 172 26.68 -7.16 5.50
C GLY A 172 26.64 -8.68 5.24
N ALA A 173 25.52 -9.22 4.77
CA ALA A 173 25.39 -10.62 4.31
C ALA A 173 25.50 -10.78 2.77
N LYS A 174 25.92 -9.75 2.02
CA LYS A 174 25.90 -9.70 0.54
C LYS A 174 26.54 -10.92 -0.17
N GLY A 175 27.63 -11.47 0.36
CA GLY A 175 28.32 -12.65 -0.18
C GLY A 175 27.58 -14.00 0.01
N SER A 176 26.44 -14.00 0.69
CA SER A 176 25.61 -15.20 0.91
C SER A 176 24.12 -14.98 0.66
N CYS A 177 23.59 -13.77 0.88
CA CYS A 177 22.17 -13.50 0.67
C CYS A 177 21.82 -13.53 -0.83
N MET A 178 20.62 -14.03 -1.14
CA MET A 178 20.17 -14.23 -2.52
C MET A 178 19.01 -13.28 -2.84
N ILE A 179 18.94 -12.77 -4.07
CA ILE A 179 18.02 -11.69 -4.44
C ILE A 179 16.54 -12.02 -4.16
N GLY A 180 16.10 -13.25 -4.39
CA GLY A 180 14.74 -13.68 -4.05
C GLY A 180 14.48 -13.72 -2.55
N GLY A 181 15.50 -14.00 -1.73
CA GLY A 181 15.43 -13.90 -0.27
C GLY A 181 15.33 -12.45 0.20
N ASN A 182 16.17 -11.57 -0.36
CA ASN A 182 16.16 -10.13 -0.05
C ASN A 182 14.78 -9.52 -0.36
N VAL A 183 14.18 -9.87 -1.50
CA VAL A 183 12.82 -9.44 -1.84
C VAL A 183 11.77 -10.07 -0.92
N ALA A 184 11.86 -11.38 -0.64
CA ALA A 184 10.93 -12.05 0.26
C ALA A 184 10.91 -11.47 1.69
N THR A 185 12.01 -10.89 2.17
CA THR A 185 12.05 -10.20 3.48
C THR A 185 11.88 -8.69 3.40
N ASN A 186 11.75 -8.09 2.19
CA ASN A 186 11.86 -6.63 1.97
C ASN A 186 13.12 -6.03 2.64
N ALA A 187 14.28 -6.64 2.40
CA ALA A 187 15.53 -6.19 3.00
C ALA A 187 15.87 -4.74 2.62
N GLY A 188 16.23 -3.93 3.62
CA GLY A 188 16.74 -2.57 3.44
C GLY A 188 18.27 -2.55 3.34
N GLY A 189 18.93 -2.18 4.42
CA GLY A 189 20.39 -2.07 4.53
C GLY A 189 20.92 -0.67 4.32
N LEU A 190 22.25 -0.56 4.19
CA LEU A 190 23.06 0.65 4.41
C LEU A 190 22.77 1.84 3.49
N ARG A 191 21.92 1.66 2.48
CA ARG A 191 21.66 2.62 1.39
C ARG A 191 20.17 2.85 1.10
N LEU A 192 19.27 2.35 1.96
CA LEU A 192 17.82 2.52 1.78
C LEU A 192 17.41 4.00 1.75
N LEU A 193 18.04 4.85 2.56
CA LEU A 193 17.92 6.33 2.53
C LEU A 193 18.05 6.94 1.12
N ARG A 194 18.87 6.35 0.23
CA ARG A 194 19.14 6.89 -1.11
C ARG A 194 18.36 6.23 -2.23
N TYR A 195 18.20 4.91 -2.20
CA TYR A 195 17.59 4.15 -3.30
C TYR A 195 16.18 3.62 -2.97
N GLY A 196 15.77 3.69 -1.71
CA GLY A 196 14.45 3.28 -1.23
C GLY A 196 14.30 1.76 -1.02
N SER A 197 13.13 1.38 -0.49
CA SER A 197 12.75 -0.02 -0.29
C SER A 197 12.59 -0.77 -1.63
N LEU A 198 12.78 -2.10 -1.59
CA LEU A 198 12.53 -3.02 -2.70
C LEU A 198 11.11 -2.90 -3.28
N HIS A 199 10.12 -2.45 -2.51
CA HIS A 199 8.78 -2.10 -3.03
C HIS A 199 8.80 -1.06 -4.16
N GLY A 200 9.81 -0.18 -4.21
CA GLY A 200 9.98 0.87 -5.23
C GLY A 200 11.01 0.57 -6.32
N THR A 201 11.97 -0.32 -6.07
CA THR A 201 13.08 -0.65 -7.00
C THR A 201 12.88 -1.99 -7.73
N VAL A 202 12.16 -2.95 -7.16
CA VAL A 202 11.69 -4.13 -7.90
C VAL A 202 10.63 -3.67 -8.92
N LEU A 203 10.84 -4.02 -10.18
CA LEU A 203 9.92 -3.73 -11.29
C LEU A 203 8.93 -4.87 -11.52
N GLY A 204 9.37 -6.12 -11.33
CA GLY A 204 8.58 -7.31 -11.59
C GLY A 204 9.11 -8.56 -10.91
N LEU A 205 8.24 -9.57 -10.75
CA LEU A 205 8.54 -10.86 -10.13
C LEU A 205 7.96 -12.02 -10.94
N GLU A 206 8.69 -13.14 -10.95
CA GLU A 206 8.14 -14.45 -11.33
C GLU A 206 7.97 -15.28 -10.05
N VAL A 207 6.74 -15.67 -9.73
CA VAL A 207 6.38 -16.34 -8.48
C VAL A 207 5.62 -17.62 -8.78
N VAL A 208 5.92 -18.69 -8.03
CA VAL A 208 5.15 -19.93 -8.07
C VAL A 208 4.27 -20.01 -6.81
N LEU A 209 2.96 -20.08 -7.00
CA LEU A 209 1.96 -20.19 -5.95
C LEU A 209 1.91 -21.62 -5.36
N PRO A 210 1.32 -21.83 -4.17
CA PRO A 210 1.34 -23.13 -3.50
C PRO A 210 0.78 -24.31 -4.31
N ASP A 211 -0.20 -24.06 -5.20
CA ASP A 211 -0.79 -25.07 -6.11
C ASP A 211 0.10 -25.41 -7.33
N GLY A 212 1.25 -24.74 -7.45
CA GLY A 212 2.16 -24.83 -8.60
C GLY A 212 1.88 -23.83 -9.72
N THR A 213 0.87 -22.96 -9.60
CA THR A 213 0.56 -21.93 -10.60
C THR A 213 1.68 -20.90 -10.69
N VAL A 214 2.20 -20.67 -11.90
CA VAL A 214 3.24 -19.65 -12.15
C VAL A 214 2.60 -18.30 -12.43
N LEU A 215 2.69 -17.38 -11.47
CA LEU A 215 2.38 -15.96 -11.64
C LEU A 215 3.62 -15.25 -12.20
N ASN A 216 3.66 -15.04 -13.51
CA ASN A 216 4.68 -14.23 -14.15
C ASN A 216 4.20 -12.77 -14.28
N GLN A 217 4.77 -11.89 -13.45
CA GLN A 217 4.73 -10.43 -13.60
C GLN A 217 6.16 -9.89 -13.68
N LEU A 218 7.04 -10.55 -14.45
CA LEU A 218 8.47 -10.20 -14.56
C LEU A 218 8.70 -8.98 -15.49
N SER A 219 7.94 -7.92 -15.26
CA SER A 219 7.98 -6.67 -16.04
C SER A 219 9.32 -5.96 -15.89
N GLN A 220 9.77 -5.36 -16.98
CA GLN A 220 10.97 -4.50 -17.05
C GLN A 220 10.59 -3.01 -17.19
N LEU A 221 9.30 -2.68 -17.13
CA LEU A 221 8.81 -1.32 -17.30
C LEU A 221 8.98 -0.51 -16.01
N ARG A 222 9.55 0.70 -16.11
CA ARG A 222 9.70 1.61 -14.96
C ARG A 222 8.37 2.11 -14.38
N LYS A 223 7.30 2.07 -15.19
CA LYS A 223 5.91 2.40 -14.86
C LYS A 223 4.97 1.45 -15.61
N ASP A 224 4.09 0.77 -14.89
CA ASP A 224 3.02 -0.07 -15.44
C ASP A 224 1.83 0.00 -14.47
N ASN A 225 0.65 0.36 -14.99
CA ASN A 225 -0.55 0.64 -14.20
C ASN A 225 -1.75 -0.22 -14.67
N THR A 226 -1.50 -1.36 -15.32
CA THR A 226 -2.53 -2.22 -15.93
C THR A 226 -3.28 -3.13 -14.93
N GLY A 227 -3.61 -2.61 -13.75
CA GLY A 227 -4.37 -3.32 -12.71
C GLY A 227 -3.76 -3.15 -11.32
N TYR A 228 -3.89 -4.18 -10.47
CA TYR A 228 -3.23 -4.21 -9.17
C TYR A 228 -1.76 -4.60 -9.30
N ASP A 229 -0.90 -3.95 -8.54
CA ASP A 229 0.54 -4.24 -8.49
C ASP A 229 0.82 -5.50 -7.63
N LEU A 230 0.38 -6.67 -8.10
CA LEU A 230 0.36 -7.91 -7.31
C LEU A 230 1.75 -8.35 -6.82
N LYS A 231 2.84 -7.96 -7.50
CA LYS A 231 4.21 -8.21 -7.02
C LYS A 231 4.43 -7.71 -5.60
N GLN A 232 3.80 -6.60 -5.21
CA GLN A 232 3.93 -5.97 -3.88
C GLN A 232 3.44 -6.88 -2.76
N LEU A 233 2.54 -7.84 -3.05
CA LEU A 233 2.07 -8.82 -2.07
C LEU A 233 3.14 -9.84 -1.68
N PHE A 234 4.16 -10.05 -2.52
CA PHE A 234 5.23 -11.03 -2.31
C PHE A 234 6.53 -10.42 -1.74
N ILE A 235 6.70 -9.10 -1.89
CA ILE A 235 7.78 -8.33 -1.28
C ILE A 235 7.49 -8.24 0.22
N GLY A 236 8.37 -8.79 1.07
CA GLY A 236 8.13 -8.91 2.51
C GLY A 236 7.18 -10.04 2.94
N ALA A 237 6.80 -10.96 2.04
CA ALA A 237 5.89 -12.07 2.36
C ALA A 237 6.56 -13.32 2.97
N GLU A 238 7.89 -13.32 3.08
CA GLU A 238 8.71 -14.38 3.71
C GLU A 238 8.43 -15.80 3.16
N GLY A 239 8.06 -15.89 1.89
CA GLY A 239 7.72 -17.15 1.20
C GLY A 239 6.33 -17.72 1.54
N THR A 240 5.55 -17.10 2.43
CA THR A 240 4.27 -17.62 2.93
C THR A 240 3.14 -17.63 1.89
N LEU A 241 3.25 -16.81 0.84
CA LEU A 241 2.24 -16.70 -0.23
C LEU A 241 2.67 -17.38 -1.54
N GLY A 242 3.92 -17.83 -1.65
CA GLY A 242 4.50 -18.38 -2.87
C GLY A 242 6.02 -18.23 -2.92
N ILE A 243 6.66 -18.95 -3.84
CA ILE A 243 8.11 -18.96 -4.02
C ILE A 243 8.50 -18.03 -5.17
N ILE A 244 9.23 -16.96 -4.87
CA ILE A 244 9.86 -16.10 -5.87
C ILE A 244 10.94 -16.91 -6.58
N THR A 245 10.90 -16.93 -7.92
CA THR A 245 11.82 -17.69 -8.79
C THR A 245 12.66 -16.79 -9.71
N ALA A 246 12.20 -15.57 -10.00
CA ALA A 246 13.00 -14.52 -10.62
C ALA A 246 12.56 -13.13 -10.18
N VAL A 247 13.51 -12.18 -10.28
CA VAL A 247 13.35 -10.78 -9.93
C VAL A 247 13.79 -9.91 -11.11
N SER A 248 12.98 -8.91 -11.44
CA SER A 248 13.33 -7.79 -12.31
C SER A 248 13.47 -6.55 -11.43
N ILE A 249 14.64 -5.92 -11.41
CA ILE A 249 15.01 -4.84 -10.50
C ILE A 249 15.71 -3.70 -11.24
N MET A 250 15.37 -2.47 -10.87
CA MET A 250 16.06 -1.26 -11.34
C MET A 250 17.36 -1.07 -10.54
N THR A 251 18.50 -1.13 -11.20
CA THR A 251 19.80 -0.80 -10.61
C THR A 251 20.05 0.70 -10.67
N ALA A 252 20.93 1.21 -9.80
CA ALA A 252 21.31 2.62 -9.82
C ALA A 252 22.60 2.80 -10.65
N PRO A 253 22.76 3.90 -11.40
CA PRO A 253 24.06 4.25 -11.97
C PRO A 253 25.14 4.33 -10.88
N ALA A 254 26.33 3.83 -11.17
CA ALA A 254 27.45 3.88 -10.23
C ALA A 254 27.88 5.36 -10.02
N PRO A 255 28.07 5.79 -8.76
CA PRO A 255 28.53 7.14 -8.47
C PRO A 255 29.97 7.35 -8.96
N GLN A 256 30.28 8.56 -9.41
CA GLN A 256 31.63 8.94 -9.87
C GLN A 256 32.52 9.41 -8.72
N ALA A 257 31.92 9.80 -7.60
CA ALA A 257 32.60 10.11 -6.35
C ALA A 257 31.81 9.53 -5.16
N THR A 258 32.55 9.04 -4.17
CA THR A 258 32.00 8.55 -2.90
C THR A 258 32.95 8.94 -1.77
N ASN A 259 32.44 9.60 -0.75
CA ASN A 259 33.21 10.01 0.43
C ASN A 259 32.43 9.63 1.68
N ASN A 260 33.12 9.22 2.75
CA ASN A 260 32.49 9.04 4.05
C ASN A 260 33.26 9.77 5.16
N LEU A 261 32.52 10.12 6.21
CA LEU A 261 33.06 10.79 7.38
C LEU A 261 32.36 10.26 8.63
N ILE A 262 33.07 10.30 9.76
CA ILE A 262 32.48 10.03 11.08
C ILE A 262 32.66 11.26 11.97
N LEU A 263 31.58 11.66 12.61
CA LEU A 263 31.45 12.83 13.48
C LEU A 263 31.21 12.35 14.92
N ALA A 264 31.92 12.92 15.89
CA ALA A 264 31.69 12.70 17.31
C ALA A 264 30.78 13.81 17.86
N LEU A 265 29.73 13.44 18.59
CA LEU A 265 28.67 14.36 19.04
C LEU A 265 28.59 14.42 20.57
N PRO A 266 28.38 15.63 21.16
CA PRO A 266 28.39 15.81 22.61
C PRO A 266 27.11 15.28 23.28
N SER A 267 25.99 15.19 22.56
CA SER A 267 24.78 14.52 23.05
C SER A 267 23.90 14.00 21.91
N TYR A 268 22.96 13.12 22.23
CA TYR A 268 21.94 12.70 21.25
C TYR A 268 21.09 13.87 20.71
N LYS A 269 20.91 14.94 21.48
CA LYS A 269 20.08 16.10 21.07
C LYS A 269 20.63 16.79 19.82
N ASN A 270 21.93 16.67 19.57
CA ASN A 270 22.61 17.24 18.41
C ASN A 270 22.36 16.44 17.12
N VAL A 271 21.88 15.18 17.20
CA VAL A 271 21.70 14.28 16.05
C VAL A 271 20.67 14.80 15.05
N LEU A 272 19.51 15.29 15.51
CA LEU A 272 18.45 15.77 14.61
C LEU A 272 18.74 17.15 13.97
N PRO A 273 19.30 18.14 14.70
CA PRO A 273 19.86 19.35 14.09
C PRO A 273 20.92 19.04 13.04
N LEU A 274 21.88 18.14 13.36
CA LEU A 274 22.91 17.70 12.41
C LEU A 274 22.28 17.03 11.17
N PHE A 275 21.36 16.07 11.35
CA PHE A 275 20.68 15.40 10.24
C PHE A 275 19.88 16.38 9.37
N THR A 276 19.28 17.42 9.97
CA THR A 276 18.58 18.47 9.23
C THR A 276 19.55 19.27 8.37
N LYS A 277 20.67 19.72 8.95
CA LYS A 277 21.70 20.50 8.26
C LYS A 277 22.39 19.70 7.15
N VAL A 278 22.76 18.44 7.42
CA VAL A 278 23.36 17.52 6.46
C VAL A 278 22.43 17.26 5.27
N LYS A 279 21.12 17.06 5.50
CA LYS A 279 20.14 16.95 4.42
C LYS A 279 20.00 18.24 3.60
N GLN A 280 20.13 19.41 4.20
CA GLN A 280 20.05 20.69 3.50
C GLN A 280 21.28 20.92 2.60
N GLN A 281 22.50 20.80 3.15
CA GLN A 281 23.73 21.11 2.43
C GLN A 281 24.15 20.01 1.43
N LEU A 282 24.13 18.74 1.85
CA LEU A 282 24.51 17.65 0.94
C LEU A 282 23.37 17.34 -0.05
N SER A 283 22.11 17.45 0.38
CA SER A 283 20.92 17.20 -0.45
C SER A 283 21.01 15.87 -1.21
N GLU A 284 21.07 15.90 -2.54
CA GLU A 284 20.93 14.73 -3.42
C GLU A 284 22.13 13.77 -3.43
N ILE A 285 23.29 14.15 -2.88
CA ILE A 285 24.46 13.25 -2.78
C ILE A 285 24.48 12.41 -1.50
N LEU A 286 23.66 12.72 -0.49
CA LEU A 286 23.59 11.94 0.76
C LEU A 286 23.23 10.47 0.45
N SER A 287 23.94 9.53 1.06
CA SER A 287 23.78 8.08 0.80
C SER A 287 23.49 7.26 2.05
N ALA A 288 24.12 7.60 3.17
CA ALA A 288 23.86 6.98 4.47
C ALA A 288 23.97 8.01 5.60
N PHE A 289 23.23 7.78 6.69
CA PHE A 289 23.36 8.55 7.94
C PHE A 289 23.10 7.60 9.12
N GLU A 290 24.19 7.10 9.69
CA GLU A 290 24.22 6.00 10.64
C GLU A 290 24.55 6.48 12.05
N TYR A 291 23.67 6.20 13.00
CA TYR A 291 23.86 6.48 14.42
C TYR A 291 24.58 5.33 15.13
N ILE A 292 25.51 5.68 16.03
CA ILE A 292 26.26 4.75 16.87
C ILE A 292 26.33 5.35 18.28
N ASP A 293 25.77 4.71 19.31
CA ASP A 293 25.96 5.17 20.69
C ASP A 293 27.41 4.95 21.19
N ARG A 294 27.79 5.69 22.24
CA ARG A 294 29.14 5.60 22.85
C ARG A 294 29.58 4.16 23.09
N GLN A 295 28.67 3.31 23.58
CA GLN A 295 29.02 1.95 23.99
C GLN A 295 29.17 0.99 22.82
N SER A 296 28.39 1.17 21.75
CA SER A 296 28.55 0.45 20.49
C SER A 296 29.91 0.75 19.84
N TYR A 297 30.33 2.02 19.82
CA TYR A 297 31.68 2.42 19.37
C TYR A 297 32.77 1.80 20.25
N ASN A 298 32.66 1.94 21.58
CA ASN A 298 33.62 1.35 22.52
C ASN A 298 33.78 -0.17 22.31
N LEU A 299 32.68 -0.89 22.07
CA LEU A 299 32.73 -2.33 21.79
C LEU A 299 33.36 -2.63 20.42
N ALA A 300 33.06 -1.85 19.38
CA ALA A 300 33.67 -2.00 18.06
C ALA A 300 35.20 -1.84 18.13
N VAL A 301 35.69 -0.78 18.79
CA VAL A 301 37.13 -0.54 18.99
C VAL A 301 37.76 -1.66 19.84
N LYS A 302 37.15 -2.02 20.98
CA LYS A 302 37.61 -3.11 21.88
C LYS A 302 37.79 -4.44 21.17
N HIS A 303 36.91 -4.76 20.21
CA HIS A 303 36.89 -6.03 19.49
C HIS A 303 37.54 -5.98 18.09
N GLY A 304 38.29 -4.91 17.80
CA GLY A 304 39.22 -4.83 16.68
C GLY A 304 38.64 -4.34 15.35
N GLN A 305 37.48 -3.67 15.35
CA GLN A 305 36.81 -3.20 14.13
C GLN A 305 37.41 -1.90 13.54
N GLY A 306 38.53 -1.43 14.09
CA GLY A 306 39.18 -0.17 13.75
C GLY A 306 39.12 0.85 14.90
N LYS A 307 39.58 2.07 14.62
CA LYS A 307 39.49 3.27 15.46
C LYS A 307 39.58 4.47 14.51
N ALA A 308 38.66 5.43 14.61
CA ALA A 308 38.58 6.55 13.66
C ALA A 308 39.16 7.86 14.19
N LEU A 309 39.02 8.10 15.49
CA LEU A 309 39.35 9.33 16.19
C LEU A 309 40.11 8.94 17.48
N ASP A 310 40.98 9.81 17.98
CA ASP A 310 41.79 9.49 19.16
C ASP A 310 41.02 9.69 20.47
N ASP A 311 41.37 8.90 21.50
CA ASP A 311 40.57 8.78 22.73
C ASP A 311 40.49 10.10 23.52
N SER A 312 41.49 10.97 23.34
CA SER A 312 41.55 12.33 23.87
C SER A 312 40.71 13.35 23.11
N GLU A 313 40.37 13.09 21.84
CA GLU A 313 39.52 13.97 21.02
C GLU A 313 38.04 13.67 21.21
N ILE A 314 37.74 12.44 21.64
CA ILE A 314 36.38 11.93 21.82
C ILE A 314 36.01 11.72 23.28
N SER A 315 36.79 12.18 24.27
CA SER A 315 36.52 11.98 25.70
C SER A 315 35.08 12.35 26.08
N ASP A 316 34.59 13.44 25.49
CA ASP A 316 33.34 14.12 25.85
C ASP A 316 32.17 13.79 24.89
N ALA A 317 32.33 12.80 24.00
CA ALA A 317 31.33 12.44 22.99
C ALA A 317 30.38 11.30 23.43
N GLU A 318 29.09 11.60 23.57
CA GLU A 318 28.03 10.61 23.90
C GLU A 318 27.66 9.67 22.74
N CYS A 319 27.92 10.07 21.49
CA CYS A 319 27.59 9.26 20.32
C CYS A 319 28.37 9.70 19.07
N PHE A 320 28.24 8.91 18.01
CA PHE A 320 28.90 9.13 16.72
C PHE A 320 27.88 9.00 15.58
N ILE A 321 28.08 9.80 14.53
CA ILE A 321 27.35 9.70 13.27
C ILE A 321 28.33 9.38 12.15
N LEU A 322 28.08 8.32 11.38
CA LEU A 322 28.74 8.07 10.09
C LEU A 322 27.84 8.59 8.95
N ILE A 323 28.43 9.31 8.01
CA ILE A 323 27.77 9.84 6.82
C ILE A 323 28.48 9.27 5.58
N GLU A 324 27.72 8.74 4.60
CA GLU A 324 28.22 8.44 3.25
C GLU A 324 27.61 9.43 2.24
N THR A 325 28.43 9.88 1.29
CA THR A 325 28.01 10.59 0.08
C THR A 325 28.31 9.76 -1.16
N SER A 326 27.49 9.92 -2.19
CA SER A 326 27.65 9.32 -3.51
C SER A 326 27.07 10.27 -4.56
N GLY A 327 27.91 10.85 -5.41
CA GLY A 327 27.50 11.85 -6.39
C GLY A 327 28.05 11.63 -7.79
N GLY A 328 27.63 12.51 -8.70
CA GLY A 328 27.94 12.44 -10.13
C GLY A 328 29.18 13.22 -10.55
N LYS A 329 29.76 14.06 -9.67
CA LYS A 329 30.94 14.88 -9.97
C LYS A 329 31.72 15.19 -8.69
N ARG A 330 32.96 14.71 -8.62
CA ARG A 330 33.81 14.78 -7.43
C ARG A 330 33.95 16.19 -6.85
N GLU A 331 34.18 17.20 -7.69
CA GLU A 331 34.50 18.55 -7.21
C GLU A 331 33.30 19.19 -6.50
N HIS A 332 32.06 18.92 -6.95
CA HIS A 332 30.85 19.42 -6.27
C HIS A 332 30.56 18.65 -4.98
N ASP A 333 30.85 17.34 -4.96
CA ASP A 333 30.71 16.53 -3.74
C ASP A 333 31.68 16.99 -2.65
N GLU A 334 32.93 17.30 -3.02
CA GLU A 334 33.95 17.85 -2.12
C GLU A 334 33.63 19.28 -1.67
N GLU A 335 33.14 20.14 -2.57
CA GLU A 335 32.67 21.50 -2.26
C GLU A 335 31.55 21.49 -1.19
N LYS A 336 30.49 20.71 -1.40
CA LYS A 336 29.40 20.51 -0.43
C LYS A 336 29.85 19.95 0.91
N LEU A 337 30.83 19.04 0.92
CA LEU A 337 31.38 18.47 2.15
C LEU A 337 32.23 19.48 2.93
N ASN A 338 32.98 20.33 2.24
CA ASN A 338 33.75 21.41 2.86
C ASN A 338 32.81 22.47 3.46
N GLU A 339 31.79 22.94 2.73
CA GLU A 339 30.76 23.87 3.26
C GLU A 339 30.05 23.32 4.50
N LEU A 340 29.74 22.02 4.52
CA LEU A 340 29.18 21.34 5.68
C LEU A 340 30.16 21.36 6.87
N LEU A 341 31.43 21.00 6.66
CA LEU A 341 32.43 20.94 7.72
C LEU A 341 32.78 22.33 8.28
N GLU A 342 33.05 23.31 7.41
CA GLU A 342 33.29 24.71 7.78
C GLU A 342 32.13 25.25 8.62
N SER A 343 30.90 25.15 8.11
CA SER A 343 29.74 25.67 8.83
C SER A 343 29.40 24.86 10.10
N LEU A 344 29.88 23.61 10.27
CA LEU A 344 29.80 22.87 11.54
C LEU A 344 30.84 23.33 12.55
N MET A 345 32.00 23.81 12.11
CA MET A 345 33.05 24.40 12.94
C MET A 345 32.75 25.85 13.34
N GLU A 346 32.04 26.60 12.50
CA GLU A 346 31.64 28.01 12.75
C GLU A 346 30.34 28.16 13.58
N ALA A 347 29.68 27.06 13.96
CA ALA A 347 28.40 27.11 14.65
C ALA A 347 28.52 27.64 16.09
N GLU A 348 27.77 28.71 16.43
CA GLU A 348 27.76 29.32 17.78
C GLU A 348 27.42 28.33 18.89
N GLU A 349 26.48 27.41 18.64
CA GLU A 349 26.27 26.21 19.44
C GLU A 349 26.87 24.99 18.70
N PRO A 350 27.92 24.34 19.23
CA PRO A 350 28.61 23.26 18.53
C PRO A 350 27.73 22.01 18.40
N LEU A 351 27.47 21.59 17.16
CA LEU A 351 26.71 20.35 16.87
C LEU A 351 27.58 19.09 17.00
N ILE A 352 28.90 19.22 16.97
CA ILE A 352 29.88 18.12 17.03
C ILE A 352 31.03 18.51 17.98
N ASN A 353 31.74 17.51 18.53
CA ASN A 353 33.02 17.72 19.21
C ASN A 353 34.17 17.80 18.19
N THR A 354 34.18 16.87 17.23
CA THR A 354 35.22 16.67 16.22
C THR A 354 34.70 15.72 15.12
N GLY A 355 35.47 15.51 14.05
CA GLY A 355 35.16 14.54 13.01
C GLY A 355 36.31 14.30 12.05
N VAL A 356 36.24 13.18 11.31
CA VAL A 356 37.25 12.81 10.31
C VAL A 356 36.61 12.41 8.99
N LEU A 357 37.10 13.01 7.89
CA LEU A 357 36.72 12.73 6.50
C LEU A 357 37.74 11.79 5.85
N SER A 358 37.25 10.76 5.14
CA SER A 358 38.10 9.77 4.48
C SER A 358 38.99 10.38 3.37
N GLN A 359 40.32 10.28 3.53
CA GLN A 359 41.31 10.74 2.54
C GLN A 359 41.82 9.62 1.63
N SER A 360 41.39 8.37 1.84
CA SER A 360 41.81 7.20 1.04
C SER A 360 40.75 6.09 1.04
N PRO A 361 40.74 5.18 0.05
CA PRO A 361 39.84 4.02 0.03
C PRO A 361 40.01 3.11 1.25
N THR A 362 41.23 2.97 1.77
CA THR A 362 41.51 2.19 2.99
C THR A 362 40.86 2.83 4.22
N GLN A 363 40.94 4.17 4.34
CA GLN A 363 40.27 4.88 5.43
C GLN A 363 38.75 4.83 5.30
N PHE A 364 38.23 5.00 4.07
CA PHE A 364 36.79 4.87 3.77
C PHE A 364 36.24 3.52 4.23
N ALA A 365 36.93 2.43 3.87
CA ALA A 365 36.59 1.08 4.32
C ALA A 365 36.70 0.93 5.85
N SER A 366 37.71 1.52 6.51
CA SER A 366 37.84 1.43 7.97
C SER A 366 36.76 2.20 8.74
N LEU A 367 36.23 3.30 8.20
CA LEU A 367 35.09 4.00 8.80
C LEU A 367 33.81 3.16 8.71
N TRP A 368 33.57 2.49 7.57
CA TRP A 368 32.45 1.56 7.44
C TRP A 368 32.61 0.31 8.31
N ALA A 369 33.82 -0.26 8.42
CA ALA A 369 34.10 -1.43 9.26
C ALA A 369 33.72 -1.21 10.74
N LEU A 370 33.91 0.00 11.28
CA LEU A 370 33.45 0.36 12.62
C LEU A 370 31.93 0.25 12.79
N ARG A 371 31.14 0.57 11.75
CA ARG A 371 29.67 0.53 11.76
C ARG A 371 29.10 -0.85 11.44
N GLU A 372 29.69 -1.57 10.48
CA GLU A 372 29.27 -2.94 10.15
C GLU A 372 29.68 -3.94 11.24
N GLY A 373 30.89 -3.78 11.80
CA GLY A 373 31.49 -4.65 12.80
C GLY A 373 30.84 -4.61 14.19
N ILE A 374 29.93 -3.67 14.47
CA ILE A 374 29.21 -3.57 15.76
C ILE A 374 28.51 -4.89 16.11
N THR A 375 27.84 -5.50 15.12
CA THR A 375 27.10 -6.77 15.32
C THR A 375 28.04 -7.93 15.72
N GLU A 376 29.26 -7.96 15.17
CA GLU A 376 30.27 -8.96 15.53
C GLU A 376 30.89 -8.65 16.90
N ALA A 377 31.24 -7.39 17.17
CA ALA A 377 31.77 -6.94 18.46
C ALA A 377 30.83 -7.23 19.63
N ILE A 378 29.53 -6.97 19.47
CA ILE A 378 28.48 -7.33 20.42
C ILE A 378 28.43 -8.85 20.67
N SER A 379 28.65 -9.66 19.63
CA SER A 379 28.64 -11.12 19.69
C SER A 379 29.92 -11.71 20.31
N LYS A 380 31.03 -10.97 20.26
CA LYS A 380 32.28 -11.26 20.99
C LYS A 380 32.20 -10.84 22.47
N GLU A 381 31.43 -9.81 22.79
CA GLU A 381 31.25 -9.30 24.16
C GLU A 381 30.34 -10.17 25.04
N GLY A 382 29.36 -10.86 24.46
CA GLY A 382 28.43 -11.73 25.18
C GLY A 382 27.32 -12.33 24.30
N LYS A 383 26.25 -12.80 24.95
CA LYS A 383 25.00 -13.24 24.31
C LYS A 383 24.06 -12.06 24.18
N ALA A 384 23.63 -11.76 22.96
CA ALA A 384 22.87 -10.57 22.64
C ALA A 384 21.40 -10.89 22.40
N TYR A 385 20.51 -10.28 23.18
CA TYR A 385 19.09 -10.16 22.83
C TYR A 385 18.99 -9.02 21.81
N LYS A 386 18.46 -9.32 20.62
CA LYS A 386 18.47 -8.42 19.46
C LYS A 386 17.06 -7.98 19.12
N TYR A 387 16.85 -6.67 19.13
CA TYR A 387 15.62 -6.01 18.69
C TYR A 387 15.98 -5.07 17.54
N ASP A 388 15.24 -5.20 16.44
CA ASP A 388 15.34 -4.43 15.21
C ASP A 388 13.97 -3.76 15.08
N ILE A 389 13.92 -2.44 15.23
CA ILE A 389 12.69 -1.72 15.57
C ILE A 389 12.62 -0.36 14.88
N SER A 390 11.45 -0.02 14.34
CA SER A 390 11.20 1.32 13.78
C SER A 390 10.53 2.20 14.84
N ILE A 391 11.09 3.38 15.12
CA ILE A 391 10.56 4.32 16.12
C ILE A 391 10.79 5.78 15.67
N PRO A 392 10.08 6.78 16.23
CA PRO A 392 10.35 8.18 15.94
C PRO A 392 11.80 8.55 16.25
N LEU A 393 12.47 9.24 15.32
CA LEU A 393 13.92 9.54 15.42
C LEU A 393 14.30 10.23 16.73
N ALA A 394 13.45 11.11 17.26
CA ALA A 394 13.71 11.81 18.52
C ALA A 394 13.91 10.87 19.74
N SER A 395 13.40 9.65 19.68
CA SER A 395 13.30 8.72 20.82
C SER A 395 14.24 7.52 20.76
N PHE A 396 15.25 7.52 19.87
CA PHE A 396 16.25 6.43 19.84
C PHE A 396 16.97 6.31 21.19
N LYS A 397 17.48 7.44 21.74
CA LYS A 397 18.13 7.44 23.05
C LYS A 397 17.16 7.05 24.17
N ASP A 398 15.94 7.59 24.13
CA ASP A 398 14.91 7.34 25.15
C ASP A 398 14.58 5.85 25.28
N VAL A 399 14.50 5.11 24.16
CA VAL A 399 14.25 3.66 24.14
C VAL A 399 15.43 2.87 24.70
N VAL A 400 16.67 3.23 24.35
CA VAL A 400 17.88 2.59 24.90
C VAL A 400 18.00 2.86 26.40
N ASP A 401 17.83 4.11 26.83
CA ASP A 401 17.92 4.53 28.22
C ASP A 401 16.80 3.90 29.07
N THR A 402 15.54 3.94 28.60
CA THR A 402 14.39 3.36 29.32
C THR A 402 14.51 1.83 29.46
N THR A 403 15.06 1.16 28.45
CA THR A 403 15.41 -0.28 28.55
C THR A 403 16.54 -0.52 29.56
N ARG A 404 17.53 0.38 29.64
CA ARG A 404 18.64 0.30 30.61
C ARG A 404 18.15 0.51 32.04
N GLU A 405 17.26 1.47 32.28
CA GLU A 405 16.69 1.73 33.61
C GLU A 405 15.76 0.61 34.07
N HIS A 406 14.86 0.11 33.22
CA HIS A 406 14.01 -1.05 33.55
C HIS A 406 14.84 -2.28 33.95
N LEU A 407 15.92 -2.61 33.22
CA LEU A 407 16.82 -3.70 33.62
C LEU A 407 17.61 -3.42 34.90
N ARG A 408 17.84 -2.14 35.26
CA ARG A 408 18.45 -1.76 36.55
C ARG A 408 17.45 -1.89 37.71
N GLU A 409 16.19 -1.48 37.52
CA GLU A 409 15.11 -1.64 38.50
C GLU A 409 14.80 -3.11 38.78
N LYS A 410 14.85 -3.98 37.75
CA LYS A 410 14.78 -5.43 37.91
C LYS A 410 16.06 -6.04 38.53
N GLY A 411 17.10 -5.25 38.76
CA GLY A 411 18.38 -5.68 39.32
C GLY A 411 19.25 -6.53 38.38
N LEU A 412 18.92 -6.59 37.08
CA LEU A 412 19.53 -7.49 36.08
C LEU A 412 20.73 -6.85 35.38
N LEU A 413 20.78 -5.52 35.30
CA LEU A 413 21.93 -4.75 34.79
C LEU A 413 23.07 -4.76 35.82
N ARG A 414 23.91 -5.81 35.78
CA ARG A 414 25.05 -6.05 36.69
C ARG A 414 26.05 -7.02 36.07
N GLU A 415 27.29 -7.00 36.59
CA GLU A 415 28.34 -7.94 36.23
C GLU A 415 27.89 -9.40 36.44
N GLY A 416 28.28 -10.29 35.52
CA GLY A 416 27.85 -11.69 35.51
C GLY A 416 26.40 -11.91 35.03
N PHE A 417 25.69 -10.86 34.59
CA PHE A 417 24.32 -10.96 34.10
C PHE A 417 24.11 -10.11 32.84
N VAL A 418 23.37 -8.99 32.85
CA VAL A 418 23.35 -8.05 31.72
C VAL A 418 24.49 -7.04 31.89
N ARG A 419 25.40 -7.01 30.92
CA ARG A 419 26.56 -6.12 30.87
C ARG A 419 26.21 -4.76 30.26
N HIS A 420 25.58 -4.77 29.09
CA HIS A 420 25.38 -3.57 28.27
C HIS A 420 23.96 -3.50 27.68
N VAL A 421 23.45 -2.29 27.53
CA VAL A 421 22.25 -1.96 26.72
C VAL A 421 22.67 -0.86 25.76
N VAL A 422 22.67 -1.17 24.46
CA VAL A 422 23.28 -0.36 23.41
C VAL A 422 22.35 -0.19 22.20
N GLY A 423 22.49 0.91 21.49
CA GLY A 423 21.73 1.23 20.28
C GLY A 423 22.57 1.88 19.17
N TYR A 424 22.30 1.46 17.94
CA TYR A 424 22.90 1.97 16.71
C TYR A 424 21.91 1.73 15.55
N GLY A 425 22.01 2.45 14.44
CA GLY A 425 21.12 2.22 13.30
C GLY A 425 20.90 3.38 12.34
N HIS A 426 19.85 3.25 11.55
CA HIS A 426 19.60 4.00 10.32
C HIS A 426 18.72 5.22 10.62
N VAL A 427 19.33 6.39 10.87
CA VAL A 427 18.59 7.64 11.16
C VAL A 427 17.86 8.15 9.93
N GLY A 428 18.34 7.82 8.73
CA GLY A 428 17.65 8.06 7.48
C GLY A 428 16.23 7.51 7.47
N ASP A 429 16.07 6.29 8.00
CA ASP A 429 14.97 5.40 7.69
C ASP A 429 14.15 5.00 8.94
N GLY A 430 14.56 5.46 10.13
CA GLY A 430 13.84 5.26 11.38
C GLY A 430 14.12 3.94 12.12
N ASN A 431 15.13 3.16 11.71
CA ASN A 431 15.47 1.88 12.33
C ASN A 431 16.54 2.00 13.43
N LEU A 432 16.26 1.42 14.60
CA LEU A 432 17.20 1.25 15.72
C LEU A 432 17.45 -0.26 15.99
N HIS A 433 18.72 -0.67 15.98
CA HIS A 433 19.17 -1.99 16.41
C HIS A 433 19.46 -1.99 17.92
N LEU A 434 18.41 -2.09 18.73
CA LEU A 434 18.51 -2.21 20.19
C LEU A 434 19.08 -3.58 20.58
N ASN A 435 20.25 -3.60 21.24
CA ASN A 435 20.94 -4.81 21.64
C ASN A 435 21.19 -4.83 23.16
N ILE A 436 20.78 -5.91 23.83
CA ILE A 436 21.03 -6.15 25.25
C ILE A 436 22.04 -7.30 25.38
N VAL A 437 23.23 -7.01 25.90
CA VAL A 437 24.37 -7.93 25.96
C VAL A 437 24.50 -8.52 27.35
N ALA A 438 24.43 -9.84 27.45
CA ALA A 438 24.51 -10.59 28.70
C ALA A 438 25.61 -11.67 28.68
N ASP A 439 26.07 -12.11 29.85
CA ASP A 439 27.02 -13.22 29.98
C ASP A 439 26.48 -14.52 29.36
N GLN A 440 25.18 -14.77 29.51
CA GLN A 440 24.46 -15.93 28.99
C GLN A 440 22.99 -15.59 28.73
N TYR A 441 22.31 -16.37 27.88
CA TYR A 441 20.86 -16.31 27.77
C TYR A 441 20.21 -16.91 29.02
N SER A 442 19.23 -16.22 29.60
CA SER A 442 18.36 -16.72 30.67
C SER A 442 16.89 -16.37 30.40
N GLU A 443 15.97 -17.12 31.00
CA GLU A 443 14.53 -16.80 30.93
C GLU A 443 14.18 -15.58 31.77
N GLU A 444 14.93 -15.29 32.84
CA GLU A 444 14.77 -14.10 33.67
C GLU A 444 15.02 -12.80 32.88
N ILE A 445 16.07 -12.74 32.05
CA ILE A 445 16.32 -11.60 31.17
C ILE A 445 15.25 -11.52 30.08
N GLN A 446 14.87 -12.66 29.48
CA GLN A 446 13.85 -12.65 28.42
C GLN A 446 12.49 -12.18 28.95
N ASN A 447 12.03 -12.68 30.09
CA ASN A 447 10.75 -12.31 30.70
C ASN A 447 10.77 -10.88 31.28
N ALA A 448 11.94 -10.27 31.45
CA ALA A 448 12.06 -8.84 31.71
C ALA A 448 11.96 -8.00 30.42
N LEU A 449 12.49 -8.49 29.30
CA LEU A 449 12.48 -7.78 28.01
C LEU A 449 11.19 -7.98 27.19
N GLU A 450 10.52 -9.11 27.34
CA GLU A 450 9.33 -9.50 26.58
C GLU A 450 8.18 -9.75 27.55
N PRO A 451 7.05 -9.00 27.49
CA PRO A 451 6.64 -8.12 26.40
C PRO A 451 7.18 -6.68 26.42
N PHE A 452 7.88 -6.25 27.49
CA PHE A 452 8.24 -4.84 27.75
C PHE A 452 8.79 -4.05 26.54
N VAL A 453 9.74 -4.58 25.78
CA VAL A 453 10.33 -3.88 24.61
C VAL A 453 9.28 -3.71 23.49
N TYR A 454 8.41 -4.69 23.30
CA TYR A 454 7.32 -4.60 22.31
C TYR A 454 6.23 -3.61 22.76
N GLU A 455 5.94 -3.54 24.06
CA GLU A 455 5.02 -2.56 24.66
C GLU A 455 5.58 -1.12 24.58
N LEU A 456 6.88 -0.94 24.83
CA LEU A 456 7.60 0.32 24.66
C LEU A 456 7.54 0.80 23.20
N VAL A 457 7.83 -0.07 22.24
CA VAL A 457 7.73 0.22 20.80
C VAL A 457 6.29 0.55 20.40
N ALA A 458 5.28 -0.16 20.90
CA ALA A 458 3.88 0.14 20.67
C ALA A 458 3.47 1.52 21.22
N GLY A 459 4.01 1.92 22.38
CA GLY A 459 3.82 3.26 22.96
C GLY A 459 4.31 4.38 22.03
N TYR A 460 5.43 4.16 21.33
CA TYR A 460 5.94 5.04 20.28
C TYR A 460 5.24 4.88 18.91
N LYS A 461 4.22 4.03 18.80
CA LYS A 461 3.54 3.63 17.54
C LYS A 461 4.50 3.05 16.50
N GLY A 462 5.55 2.38 16.98
CA GLY A 462 6.65 1.84 16.18
C GLY A 462 6.41 0.43 15.61
N SER A 463 7.39 -0.04 14.85
CA SER A 463 7.44 -1.41 14.34
C SER A 463 8.34 -2.31 15.19
N VAL A 464 7.85 -3.46 15.63
CA VAL A 464 8.65 -4.50 16.31
C VAL A 464 9.59 -5.27 15.36
N SER A 465 9.52 -5.00 14.05
CA SER A 465 10.50 -5.40 13.06
C SER A 465 10.61 -4.35 11.98
N ALA A 466 11.82 -3.83 11.74
CA ALA A 466 12.06 -2.82 10.72
C ALA A 466 12.49 -3.48 9.40
N GLU A 467 13.46 -4.39 9.47
CA GLU A 467 14.12 -4.98 8.29
C GLU A 467 14.20 -6.50 8.34
N HIS A 468 14.27 -7.12 9.53
CA HIS A 468 14.56 -8.55 9.66
C HIS A 468 13.35 -9.48 9.41
N GLY A 469 12.18 -8.95 9.07
CA GLY A 469 10.94 -9.72 8.91
C GLY A 469 10.33 -10.19 10.25
N ILE A 470 9.31 -11.03 10.18
CA ILE A 470 8.56 -11.55 11.33
C ILE A 470 8.99 -12.99 11.66
N GLY A 471 9.08 -13.82 10.62
CA GLY A 471 9.33 -15.25 10.69
C GLY A 471 8.48 -15.94 11.75
N VAL A 472 9.13 -16.87 12.45
CA VAL A 472 8.57 -17.60 13.60
C VAL A 472 8.96 -16.93 14.93
N MET A 473 10.02 -16.11 14.92
CA MET A 473 10.49 -15.40 16.11
C MET A 473 9.49 -14.33 16.59
N LYS A 474 8.98 -13.48 15.69
CA LYS A 474 8.19 -12.29 16.05
C LYS A 474 6.69 -12.43 15.77
N THR A 475 6.19 -13.60 15.36
CA THR A 475 4.76 -13.79 14.99
C THR A 475 3.81 -13.39 16.11
N HIS A 476 4.16 -13.72 17.36
CA HIS A 476 3.41 -13.38 18.58
C HIS A 476 3.42 -11.87 18.92
N ALA A 477 4.37 -11.12 18.35
CA ALA A 477 4.57 -9.69 18.60
C ALA A 477 3.92 -8.79 17.53
N LEU A 478 3.38 -9.35 16.44
CA LEU A 478 2.71 -8.58 15.38
C LEU A 478 1.63 -7.59 15.88
N GLN A 479 0.89 -7.99 16.93
CA GLN A 479 -0.15 -7.20 17.58
C GLN A 479 0.32 -5.86 18.18
N TYR A 480 1.62 -5.68 18.41
CA TYR A 480 2.20 -4.44 18.91
C TYR A 480 2.45 -3.39 17.81
N SER A 481 2.33 -3.77 16.53
CA SER A 481 2.61 -2.88 15.38
C SER A 481 1.62 -3.00 14.22
N LYS A 482 0.58 -3.84 14.34
CA LYS A 482 -0.45 -4.06 13.31
C LYS A 482 -1.83 -4.23 13.95
N ASP A 483 -2.84 -3.64 13.32
CA ASP A 483 -4.24 -3.78 13.77
C ASP A 483 -4.73 -5.23 13.76
N ASN A 484 -5.72 -5.51 14.61
CA ASN A 484 -6.44 -6.78 14.71
C ASN A 484 -7.08 -7.24 13.38
N ILE A 485 -7.17 -6.37 12.36
CA ILE A 485 -7.63 -6.71 11.00
C ILE A 485 -6.56 -7.51 10.23
N PHE A 486 -5.29 -7.18 10.43
CA PHE A 486 -4.15 -7.91 9.85
C PHE A 486 -3.71 -9.07 10.74
N VAL A 487 -3.83 -8.92 12.07
CA VAL A 487 -3.46 -9.97 13.04
C VAL A 487 -4.64 -10.91 13.27
N SER A 488 -4.90 -11.74 12.25
CA SER A 488 -5.61 -13.01 12.40
C SER A 488 -4.71 -13.95 13.21
N ASP A 489 -4.85 -13.91 14.54
CA ASP A 489 -4.00 -14.55 15.56
C ASP A 489 -3.96 -16.10 15.53
N GLY A 490 -4.65 -16.72 14.59
CA GLY A 490 -4.81 -18.17 14.51
C GLY A 490 -5.70 -18.75 15.63
N THR A 491 -6.34 -17.93 16.46
CA THR A 491 -7.30 -18.41 17.47
C THR A 491 -8.51 -18.99 16.75
N PRO A 492 -8.90 -20.25 17.03
CA PRO A 492 -10.15 -20.83 16.54
C PRO A 492 -11.34 -19.90 16.74
N LEU A 493 -12.02 -19.55 15.64
CA LEU A 493 -13.20 -18.68 15.66
C LEU A 493 -14.22 -19.24 16.66
N LYS A 494 -14.62 -18.41 17.63
CA LYS A 494 -15.48 -18.83 18.74
C LYS A 494 -16.95 -18.74 18.32
N PHE A 495 -17.67 -19.83 18.45
CA PHE A 495 -19.10 -19.93 18.14
C PHE A 495 -19.89 -20.21 19.41
N PHE A 496 -20.86 -19.35 19.74
CA PHE A 496 -21.94 -19.71 20.63
C PHE A 496 -23.09 -20.25 19.80
N ILE A 497 -23.67 -21.39 20.20
CA ILE A 497 -24.86 -21.97 19.57
C ILE A 497 -26.03 -21.80 20.55
N GLN A 498 -27.13 -21.25 20.05
CA GLN A 498 -28.37 -21.03 20.78
C GLN A 498 -28.91 -22.33 21.44
N LYS A 499 -29.34 -22.24 22.71
CA LYS A 499 -29.52 -23.40 23.60
C LYS A 499 -30.85 -24.14 23.49
N ASP A 500 -31.84 -23.58 22.78
CA ASP A 500 -33.16 -24.17 22.47
C ASP A 500 -33.25 -24.72 21.03
N LEU A 501 -32.16 -24.73 20.27
CA LEU A 501 -32.12 -25.37 18.94
C LEU A 501 -32.27 -26.91 19.03
N PRO A 502 -32.93 -27.57 18.07
CA PRO A 502 -33.00 -29.04 17.99
C PRO A 502 -31.65 -29.73 18.08
N ASP A 503 -31.57 -30.85 18.80
CA ASP A 503 -30.30 -31.53 19.12
C ASP A 503 -29.62 -32.12 17.89
N ASP A 504 -30.37 -32.63 16.91
CA ASP A 504 -29.84 -33.12 15.64
C ASP A 504 -29.12 -31.99 14.86
N LEU A 505 -29.78 -30.83 14.78
CA LEU A 505 -29.28 -29.64 14.10
C LEU A 505 -28.10 -29.01 14.86
N ARG A 506 -28.12 -29.06 16.20
CA ARG A 506 -27.00 -28.64 17.05
C ARG A 506 -25.78 -29.52 16.86
N ASN A 507 -25.94 -30.84 16.90
CA ASN A 507 -24.85 -31.80 16.67
C ASN A 507 -24.24 -31.64 15.27
N LEU A 508 -25.07 -31.42 14.24
CA LEU A 508 -24.61 -31.11 12.88
C LEU A 508 -23.79 -29.81 12.83
N LEU A 509 -24.28 -28.73 13.45
CA LEU A 509 -23.54 -27.47 13.53
C LEU A 509 -22.22 -27.63 14.30
N GLU A 510 -22.23 -28.29 15.45
CA GLU A 510 -21.04 -28.50 16.26
C GLU A 510 -19.94 -29.28 15.53
N ASN A 511 -20.31 -30.35 14.81
CA ASN A 511 -19.35 -31.13 14.03
C ASN A 511 -18.78 -30.30 12.88
N ASN A 512 -19.63 -29.68 12.06
CA ASN A 512 -19.19 -28.84 10.93
C ASN A 512 -18.28 -27.69 11.40
N ILE A 513 -18.58 -27.06 12.54
CA ILE A 513 -17.78 -25.98 13.12
C ILE A 513 -16.42 -26.50 13.60
N ARG A 514 -16.37 -27.66 14.27
CA ARG A 514 -15.11 -28.29 14.73
C ARG A 514 -14.23 -28.73 13.56
N GLU A 515 -14.82 -29.35 12.54
CA GLU A 515 -14.12 -29.76 11.31
C GLU A 515 -13.59 -28.55 10.53
N SER A 516 -14.31 -27.42 10.55
CA SER A 516 -13.89 -26.15 9.94
C SER A 516 -12.92 -25.33 10.82
N GLY A 517 -12.35 -25.92 11.88
CA GLY A 517 -11.36 -25.26 12.76
C GLY A 517 -11.92 -24.23 13.74
N GLY A 518 -13.25 -24.12 13.86
CA GLY A 518 -13.90 -23.29 14.88
C GLY A 518 -13.96 -23.95 16.26
N THR A 519 -14.32 -23.18 17.28
CA THR A 519 -14.49 -23.67 18.66
C THR A 519 -15.84 -23.25 19.24
N ILE A 520 -16.65 -24.21 19.65
CA ILE A 520 -17.92 -23.94 20.34
C ILE A 520 -17.65 -23.55 21.80
N VAL A 521 -18.38 -22.55 22.30
CA VAL A 521 -18.27 -22.02 23.66
C VAL A 521 -19.63 -22.00 24.38
N GLU A 522 -19.65 -22.41 25.65
CA GLU A 522 -20.89 -22.55 26.46
C GLU A 522 -21.57 -21.21 26.83
N LYS A 523 -20.84 -20.10 26.65
CA LYS A 523 -21.21 -18.72 26.98
C LYS A 523 -20.90 -17.83 25.77
N VAL A 524 -21.73 -16.80 25.55
CA VAL A 524 -21.56 -15.87 24.42
C VAL A 524 -20.16 -15.23 24.48
N PRO A 525 -19.35 -15.30 23.40
CA PRO A 525 -17.96 -14.87 23.45
C PRO A 525 -17.82 -13.34 23.48
N ILE A 526 -16.63 -12.88 23.87
CA ILE A 526 -16.23 -11.46 23.78
C ILE A 526 -15.98 -11.08 22.31
N ARG A 527 -15.36 -11.98 21.53
CA ARG A 527 -15.20 -11.88 20.07
C ARG A 527 -15.60 -13.22 19.44
N GLY A 528 -16.48 -13.22 18.43
CA GLY A 528 -16.93 -14.45 17.76
C GLY A 528 -18.33 -14.39 17.15
N TYR A 529 -18.83 -15.56 16.74
CA TYR A 529 -20.13 -15.76 16.12
C TYR A 529 -21.17 -16.28 17.12
N ILE A 530 -22.44 -15.94 16.89
CA ILE A 530 -23.59 -16.34 17.71
C ILE A 530 -24.63 -16.93 16.76
N VAL A 531 -24.68 -18.26 16.66
CA VAL A 531 -25.62 -18.98 15.78
C VAL A 531 -26.98 -19.04 16.45
N ILE A 532 -27.99 -18.53 15.73
CA ILE A 532 -29.35 -18.33 16.25
C ILE A 532 -30.42 -18.81 15.27
N GLN A 533 -31.58 -19.20 15.81
CA GLN A 533 -32.82 -19.29 15.06
C GLN A 533 -33.60 -17.98 15.25
N PRO A 534 -33.91 -17.23 14.18
CA PRO A 534 -34.72 -16.02 14.29
C PRO A 534 -36.07 -16.26 15.00
N ASP A 535 -36.57 -15.19 15.61
CA ASP A 535 -37.92 -15.08 16.18
C ASP A 535 -38.30 -16.10 17.29
N THR A 536 -37.31 -16.77 17.91
CA THR A 536 -37.51 -17.44 19.21
C THR A 536 -37.28 -16.49 20.40
N PRO A 537 -37.88 -16.76 21.59
CA PRO A 537 -37.64 -15.97 22.79
C PRO A 537 -36.17 -15.97 23.25
N GLU A 538 -35.45 -17.06 23.07
CA GLU A 538 -34.02 -17.14 23.41
C GLU A 538 -33.17 -16.28 22.46
N ALA A 539 -33.49 -16.26 21.16
CA ALA A 539 -32.83 -15.34 20.23
C ALA A 539 -33.06 -13.87 20.61
N ALA A 540 -34.30 -13.49 20.93
CA ALA A 540 -34.64 -12.15 21.43
C ALA A 540 -33.88 -11.80 22.72
N ARG A 541 -33.74 -12.75 23.65
CA ARG A 541 -32.96 -12.59 24.89
C ARG A 541 -31.45 -12.46 24.60
N LEU A 542 -30.91 -13.25 23.67
CA LEU A 542 -29.49 -13.20 23.27
C LEU A 542 -29.14 -11.89 22.57
N PHE A 543 -30.02 -11.36 21.72
CA PHE A 543 -29.89 -10.01 21.17
C PHE A 543 -29.87 -8.98 22.31
N THR A 544 -30.95 -8.91 23.11
CA THR A 544 -31.12 -7.90 24.16
C THR A 544 -29.97 -7.87 25.17
N ALA A 545 -29.38 -9.03 25.49
CA ALA A 545 -28.28 -9.14 26.45
C ALA A 545 -26.88 -8.85 25.89
N TRP A 546 -26.67 -8.86 24.56
CA TRP A 546 -25.34 -8.85 23.95
C TRP A 546 -25.15 -7.99 22.70
N GLN A 547 -26.23 -7.40 22.17
CA GLN A 547 -26.23 -6.42 21.08
C GLN A 547 -25.82 -5.03 21.61
N ASP A 548 -24.54 -4.91 21.93
CA ASP A 548 -23.90 -3.68 22.39
C ASP A 548 -23.07 -3.08 21.25
N VAL A 549 -23.33 -1.81 20.90
CA VAL A 549 -22.67 -1.11 19.78
C VAL A 549 -21.18 -0.90 20.07
N GLU A 550 -20.78 -0.80 21.34
CA GLU A 550 -19.39 -0.72 21.76
C GLU A 550 -18.65 -2.08 21.69
N ARG A 551 -19.35 -3.15 21.32
CA ARG A 551 -18.79 -4.52 21.20
C ARG A 551 -18.99 -5.11 19.80
N PRO A 552 -18.50 -4.45 18.72
CA PRO A 552 -18.78 -4.83 17.34
C PRO A 552 -18.23 -6.21 16.93
N CYS A 553 -17.33 -6.81 17.71
CA CYS A 553 -16.71 -8.11 17.44
C CYS A 553 -17.63 -9.34 17.63
N ARG A 554 -18.95 -9.15 17.69
CA ARG A 554 -19.97 -10.20 17.86
C ARG A 554 -20.89 -10.26 16.66
N TYR A 555 -20.91 -11.41 15.99
CA TYR A 555 -21.67 -11.59 14.75
C TYR A 555 -22.80 -12.58 14.96
N PHE A 556 -24.04 -12.08 15.05
CA PHE A 556 -25.24 -12.93 15.04
C PHE A 556 -25.44 -13.55 13.65
N VAL A 557 -25.68 -14.86 13.59
CA VAL A 557 -25.77 -15.64 12.35
C VAL A 557 -27.10 -16.42 12.33
N PRO A 558 -28.05 -16.06 11.46
CA PRO A 558 -29.28 -16.83 11.26
C PRO A 558 -28.98 -18.23 10.72
N ILE A 559 -29.56 -19.24 11.34
CA ILE A 559 -29.43 -20.65 10.94
C ILE A 559 -29.98 -20.90 9.52
N SER A 560 -31.00 -20.15 9.12
CA SER A 560 -31.56 -20.12 7.76
C SER A 560 -30.54 -19.69 6.70
N TRP A 561 -29.63 -18.76 7.04
CA TRP A 561 -28.56 -18.32 6.14
C TRP A 561 -27.40 -19.33 6.07
N ILE A 562 -27.11 -20.06 7.16
CA ILE A 562 -26.18 -21.20 7.12
C ILE A 562 -26.73 -22.28 6.18
N ASP A 563 -28.03 -22.59 6.29
CA ASP A 563 -28.71 -23.55 5.42
C ASP A 563 -28.79 -23.10 3.95
N ALA A 564 -28.95 -21.80 3.73
CA ALA A 564 -28.89 -21.20 2.39
C ALA A 564 -27.51 -21.40 1.75
N CYS A 565 -26.42 -21.11 2.48
CA CYS A 565 -25.05 -21.32 2.02
C CYS A 565 -24.78 -22.81 1.74
N ARG A 566 -25.22 -23.69 2.66
CA ARG A 566 -25.14 -25.16 2.53
C ARG A 566 -25.82 -25.66 1.25
N LYS A 567 -27.07 -25.25 1.00
CA LYS A 567 -27.85 -25.65 -0.19
C LYS A 567 -27.27 -25.11 -1.50
N ARG A 568 -26.55 -23.99 -1.47
CA ARG A 568 -25.95 -23.35 -2.67
C ARG A 568 -24.47 -23.71 -2.86
N GLY A 569 -23.85 -24.48 -1.96
CA GLY A 569 -22.45 -24.89 -2.06
C GLY A 569 -21.42 -23.75 -1.98
N LYS A 570 -21.84 -22.57 -1.50
CA LYS A 570 -21.00 -21.36 -1.44
C LYS A 570 -21.47 -20.40 -0.35
N LEU A 571 -20.58 -19.53 0.10
CA LEU A 571 -20.94 -18.40 0.96
C LEU A 571 -21.85 -17.42 0.19
N LEU A 572 -22.95 -17.00 0.82
CA LEU A 572 -23.91 -16.05 0.25
C LEU A 572 -23.77 -14.68 0.95
N PRO A 573 -23.76 -13.55 0.22
CA PRO A 573 -23.59 -12.25 0.84
C PRO A 573 -24.79 -11.88 1.72
N ARG A 574 -24.52 -11.35 2.90
CA ARG A 574 -25.52 -10.91 3.90
C ARG A 574 -26.06 -9.52 3.55
N ILE A 575 -26.81 -9.43 2.46
CA ILE A 575 -27.26 -8.15 1.88
C ILE A 575 -28.38 -7.51 2.71
N PHE A 576 -29.39 -8.28 3.13
CA PHE A 576 -30.54 -7.75 3.88
C PHE A 576 -30.29 -7.77 5.39
N VAL A 577 -29.17 -7.17 5.82
CA VAL A 577 -28.70 -7.19 7.21
C VAL A 577 -28.27 -5.80 7.66
N GLU A 578 -28.68 -5.41 8.86
CA GLU A 578 -28.37 -4.13 9.50
C GLU A 578 -27.95 -4.38 10.96
N ASN A 579 -26.81 -3.85 11.39
CA ASN A 579 -26.28 -4.07 12.76
C ASN A 579 -26.23 -5.57 13.16
N SER A 580 -25.84 -6.43 12.21
CA SER A 580 -25.88 -7.91 12.28
C SER A 580 -27.26 -8.58 12.40
N LEU A 581 -28.36 -7.82 12.46
CA LEU A 581 -29.73 -8.34 12.44
C LEU A 581 -30.27 -8.53 11.01
N PRO A 582 -31.12 -9.54 10.76
CA PRO A 582 -31.97 -9.58 9.56
C PRO A 582 -32.84 -8.33 9.45
N VAL A 583 -32.87 -7.70 8.27
CA VAL A 583 -33.85 -6.66 7.96
C VAL A 583 -35.23 -7.33 7.87
N LYS A 584 -36.20 -6.81 8.64
CA LYS A 584 -37.60 -7.28 8.63
C LYS A 584 -38.33 -6.75 7.39
N ILE A 585 -38.79 -7.65 6.53
CA ILE A 585 -39.38 -7.36 5.21
C ILE A 585 -40.76 -8.03 5.10
N HIS A 586 -41.81 -7.22 4.90
CA HIS A 586 -43.17 -7.71 4.71
C HIS A 586 -43.54 -7.78 3.22
N LEU A 587 -43.92 -8.95 2.71
CA LEU A 587 -44.49 -9.11 1.37
C LEU A 587 -46.00 -8.82 1.40
N HIS A 588 -46.42 -7.66 0.89
CA HIS A 588 -47.82 -7.22 0.93
C HIS A 588 -48.77 -8.09 0.08
N LYS A 589 -50.07 -8.12 0.42
CA LYS A 589 -51.13 -8.88 -0.26
C LYS A 589 -51.27 -8.60 -1.77
N THR A 590 -50.79 -7.44 -2.23
CA THR A 590 -50.75 -7.07 -3.67
C THR A 590 -49.85 -7.98 -4.51
N ILE A 591 -48.98 -8.80 -3.90
CA ILE A 591 -48.19 -9.83 -4.58
C ILE A 591 -49.03 -11.11 -4.63
N ALA A 592 -50.01 -11.13 -5.53
CA ALA A 592 -51.01 -12.20 -5.62
C ALA A 592 -50.50 -13.52 -6.24
N ASN A 593 -49.38 -13.47 -6.97
CA ASN A 593 -48.75 -14.66 -7.55
C ASN A 593 -47.92 -15.39 -6.47
N LEU A 594 -48.36 -16.61 -6.09
CA LEU A 594 -47.71 -17.42 -5.07
C LEU A 594 -46.26 -17.78 -5.45
N ASN A 595 -46.00 -18.23 -6.67
CA ASN A 595 -44.66 -18.57 -7.13
C ASN A 595 -43.71 -17.35 -7.05
N THR A 596 -44.21 -16.15 -7.36
CA THR A 596 -43.45 -14.90 -7.17
C THR A 596 -43.21 -14.63 -5.69
N ARG A 597 -44.22 -14.79 -4.84
CA ARG A 597 -44.10 -14.59 -3.39
C ARG A 597 -43.06 -15.54 -2.79
N ASP A 598 -43.13 -16.82 -3.11
CA ASP A 598 -42.23 -17.86 -2.61
C ASP A 598 -40.79 -17.62 -3.09
N HIS A 599 -40.59 -17.18 -4.33
CA HIS A 599 -39.27 -16.79 -4.82
C HIS A 599 -38.70 -15.58 -4.07
N LEU A 600 -39.52 -14.56 -3.74
CA LEU A 600 -39.06 -13.42 -2.95
C LEU A 600 -38.74 -13.83 -1.50
N VAL A 601 -39.53 -14.72 -0.88
CA VAL A 601 -39.23 -15.34 0.43
C VAL A 601 -37.88 -16.06 0.37
N GLU A 602 -37.62 -16.83 -0.68
CA GLU A 602 -36.31 -17.48 -0.91
C GLU A 602 -35.19 -16.43 -0.99
N GLN A 603 -35.30 -15.45 -1.89
CA GLN A 603 -34.23 -14.48 -2.15
C GLN A 603 -33.92 -13.58 -0.93
N ILE A 604 -34.92 -13.22 -0.12
CA ILE A 604 -34.70 -12.51 1.15
C ILE A 604 -33.92 -13.40 2.13
N SER A 605 -34.38 -14.64 2.32
CA SER A 605 -33.80 -15.60 3.27
C SER A 605 -32.36 -15.98 2.91
N LEU A 606 -32.09 -16.23 1.62
CA LEU A 606 -30.76 -16.58 1.09
C LEU A 606 -29.72 -15.50 1.40
N HIS A 607 -30.13 -14.23 1.45
CA HIS A 607 -29.27 -13.08 1.67
C HIS A 607 -29.42 -12.46 3.07
N GLY A 608 -29.97 -13.22 4.02
CA GLY A 608 -29.91 -12.95 5.45
C GLY A 608 -31.01 -12.05 6.05
N GLY A 609 -32.06 -11.72 5.29
CA GLY A 609 -33.21 -10.96 5.78
C GLY A 609 -34.34 -11.85 6.35
N ASP A 610 -35.32 -11.21 6.99
CA ASP A 610 -36.55 -11.84 7.50
C ASP A 610 -37.73 -11.52 6.57
N PRO A 611 -38.29 -12.48 5.83
CA PRO A 611 -39.48 -12.28 4.97
C PRO A 611 -40.82 -12.54 5.68
N THR A 612 -40.80 -12.91 6.97
CA THR A 612 -41.97 -13.36 7.74
C THR A 612 -42.65 -12.24 8.53
N ALA A 613 -41.96 -11.10 8.68
CA ALA A 613 -42.42 -9.92 9.40
C ALA A 613 -43.86 -9.49 9.10
N SER A 614 -44.57 -9.04 10.13
CA SER A 614 -45.88 -8.41 9.98
C SER A 614 -45.76 -7.03 9.32
N TYR A 615 -46.88 -6.50 8.81
CA TYR A 615 -46.97 -5.12 8.30
C TYR A 615 -46.53 -4.08 9.35
N VAL A 616 -46.79 -4.35 10.63
CA VAL A 616 -46.44 -3.48 11.76
C VAL A 616 -44.95 -3.59 12.09
N ASP A 617 -44.36 -4.79 12.05
CA ASP A 617 -42.97 -5.03 12.48
C ASP A 617 -41.92 -4.82 11.37
N ALA A 618 -42.31 -4.81 10.10
CA ALA A 618 -41.37 -4.70 8.99
C ALA A 618 -40.77 -3.31 8.82
N LYS A 619 -39.46 -3.25 8.55
CA LYS A 619 -38.73 -2.06 8.11
C LYS A 619 -38.96 -1.76 6.62
N VAL A 620 -39.16 -2.79 5.80
CA VAL A 620 -39.45 -2.65 4.36
C VAL A 620 -40.72 -3.42 4.01
N ILE A 621 -41.63 -2.77 3.29
CA ILE A 621 -42.85 -3.38 2.73
C ILE A 621 -42.66 -3.52 1.22
N ILE A 622 -42.72 -4.74 0.71
CA ILE A 622 -42.62 -5.03 -0.73
C ILE A 622 -44.02 -5.20 -1.30
N ALA A 623 -44.33 -4.45 -2.36
CA ALA A 623 -45.65 -4.43 -3.00
C ALA A 623 -45.55 -4.40 -4.53
N SER A 624 -46.65 -4.72 -5.21
CA SER A 624 -46.73 -4.57 -6.67
C SER A 624 -46.91 -3.09 -7.02
N SER A 625 -46.09 -2.56 -7.92
CA SER A 625 -46.09 -1.13 -8.29
C SER A 625 -47.18 -0.71 -9.28
N GLU A 626 -48.00 -1.66 -9.75
CA GLU A 626 -49.01 -1.45 -10.79
C GLU A 626 -50.42 -1.15 -10.23
N LEU A 627 -50.56 -1.09 -8.89
CA LEU A 627 -51.81 -0.86 -8.19
C LEU A 627 -51.76 0.44 -7.37
N ASP A 628 -52.91 1.10 -7.18
CA ASP A 628 -52.98 2.35 -6.41
C ASP A 628 -52.62 2.17 -4.93
N ASP A 629 -52.85 0.98 -4.35
CA ASP A 629 -52.33 0.52 -3.05
C ASP A 629 -50.85 0.92 -2.83
N PHE A 630 -50.00 0.83 -3.86
CA PHE A 630 -48.58 1.17 -3.77
C PHE A 630 -48.36 2.66 -3.50
N LYS A 631 -49.17 3.52 -4.13
CA LYS A 631 -49.12 4.97 -3.98
C LYS A 631 -49.68 5.39 -2.62
N GLU A 632 -50.71 4.68 -2.14
CA GLU A 632 -51.30 4.91 -0.82
C GLU A 632 -50.36 4.50 0.31
N MET A 633 -49.76 3.30 0.28
CA MET A 633 -48.73 2.91 1.26
C MET A 633 -47.51 3.84 1.24
N ARG A 634 -47.06 4.29 0.06
CA ARG A 634 -46.01 5.32 -0.08
C ARG A 634 -46.37 6.66 0.55
N LYS A 635 -47.67 6.97 0.67
CA LYS A 635 -48.21 8.19 1.28
C LYS A 635 -48.46 8.00 2.79
N GLU A 636 -48.87 6.81 3.22
CA GLU A 636 -49.02 6.41 4.63
C GLU A 636 -47.70 6.59 5.40
N PHE A 637 -46.60 6.08 4.84
CA PHE A 637 -45.26 6.19 5.44
C PHE A 637 -44.47 7.42 4.95
N GLN A 638 -45.13 8.43 4.37
CA GLN A 638 -44.44 9.64 3.91
C GLN A 638 -43.84 10.42 5.09
N GLY A 639 -42.54 10.72 5.02
CA GLY A 639 -41.78 11.30 6.13
C GLY A 639 -41.31 10.29 7.19
N SER A 640 -41.60 8.99 7.07
CA SER A 640 -41.02 7.98 7.97
C SER A 640 -39.54 7.75 7.66
N GLU A 641 -38.70 7.81 8.69
CA GLU A 641 -37.27 7.47 8.63
C GLU A 641 -36.99 5.98 8.93
N ILE A 642 -38.02 5.21 9.33
CA ILE A 642 -37.88 3.83 9.84
C ILE A 642 -38.72 2.77 9.10
N LYS A 643 -39.66 3.18 8.22
CA LYS A 643 -40.46 2.27 7.39
C LYS A 643 -40.41 2.69 5.92
N PHE A 644 -40.14 1.76 5.01
CA PHE A 644 -39.97 2.03 3.57
C PHE A 644 -40.88 1.13 2.73
N VAL A 645 -41.40 1.66 1.62
CA VAL A 645 -42.29 0.91 0.70
C VAL A 645 -41.60 0.77 -0.65
N GLU A 646 -41.36 -0.45 -1.10
CA GLU A 646 -40.54 -0.76 -2.27
C GLU A 646 -41.23 -1.77 -3.21
N ASN A 647 -40.82 -1.78 -4.48
CA ASN A 647 -41.42 -2.66 -5.49
C ASN A 647 -40.73 -4.03 -5.55
N ILE A 648 -41.34 -5.00 -6.22
CA ILE A 648 -40.81 -6.38 -6.35
C ILE A 648 -39.36 -6.44 -6.85
N LYS A 649 -38.99 -5.58 -7.83
CA LYS A 649 -37.63 -5.54 -8.43
C LYS A 649 -36.56 -4.95 -7.50
N TRP A 650 -36.96 -4.42 -6.34
CA TRP A 650 -36.05 -3.91 -5.32
C TRP A 650 -35.10 -5.00 -4.82
N ILE A 651 -35.61 -6.22 -4.61
CA ILE A 651 -34.84 -7.36 -4.09
C ILE A 651 -33.75 -7.77 -5.08
N GLU A 652 -34.12 -7.98 -6.35
CA GLU A 652 -33.19 -8.30 -7.44
C GLU A 652 -32.05 -7.26 -7.57
N ARG A 653 -32.41 -5.97 -7.44
CA ARG A 653 -31.47 -4.85 -7.55
C ARG A 653 -30.52 -4.74 -6.35
N CYS A 654 -30.98 -5.00 -5.13
CA CYS A 654 -30.10 -5.05 -3.97
C CYS A 654 -29.13 -6.24 -4.07
N ILE A 655 -29.59 -7.37 -4.60
CA ILE A 655 -28.77 -8.57 -4.83
C ILE A 655 -27.70 -8.31 -5.89
N SER A 656 -28.06 -7.73 -7.04
CA SER A 656 -27.10 -7.44 -8.12
C SER A 656 -26.09 -6.32 -7.79
N GLN A 657 -26.43 -5.44 -6.84
CA GLN A 657 -25.54 -4.38 -6.34
C GLN A 657 -24.82 -4.75 -5.03
N ASN A 658 -25.02 -5.97 -4.51
CA ASN A 658 -24.40 -6.50 -3.29
C ASN A 658 -24.59 -5.63 -2.02
N TYR A 659 -25.66 -4.83 -1.98
CA TYR A 659 -25.96 -3.89 -0.89
C TYR A 659 -27.47 -3.54 -0.89
N TYR A 660 -28.09 -3.45 0.29
CA TYR A 660 -29.49 -3.05 0.40
C TYR A 660 -29.62 -1.54 0.69
N PHE A 661 -30.59 -0.90 0.03
CA PHE A 661 -30.81 0.54 0.12
C PHE A 661 -32.28 0.86 -0.10
N HIS A 662 -32.83 1.87 0.57
CA HIS A 662 -34.25 2.24 0.45
C HIS A 662 -34.42 3.59 -0.27
N THR A 663 -35.51 3.75 -1.04
CA THR A 663 -35.88 5.06 -1.58
C THR A 663 -36.46 5.90 -0.44
N PRO A 664 -35.85 7.05 -0.07
CA PRO A 664 -36.32 7.85 1.05
C PRO A 664 -37.77 8.33 0.86
N ASN A 665 -38.56 8.35 1.94
CA ASN A 665 -39.96 8.78 1.91
C ASN A 665 -40.10 10.31 1.90
N ALA A 666 -39.38 10.98 0.99
CA ALA A 666 -39.18 12.42 1.00
C ALA A 666 -40.50 13.20 0.88
N VAL A 667 -40.59 14.30 1.64
CA VAL A 667 -41.63 15.32 1.46
C VAL A 667 -41.34 16.07 0.17
N ARG A 668 -41.96 15.63 -0.94
CA ARG A 668 -41.94 16.38 -2.20
C ARG A 668 -42.75 17.66 -2.04
N ASN A 669 -42.05 18.77 -1.80
CA ASN A 669 -42.59 20.12 -1.99
C ASN A 669 -42.03 20.72 -3.30
N PRO A 670 -42.69 20.52 -4.45
CA PRO A 670 -42.13 20.87 -5.76
C PRO A 670 -42.22 22.38 -6.03
N GLY A 671 -41.17 23.11 -5.68
CA GLY A 671 -40.99 24.53 -6.07
C GLY A 671 -41.76 25.55 -5.23
N GLY A 672 -42.43 25.13 -4.15
CA GLY A 672 -42.99 26.03 -3.14
C GLY A 672 -41.93 26.47 -2.13
N ARG A 673 -41.97 27.75 -1.72
CA ARG A 673 -41.11 28.28 -0.65
C ARG A 673 -41.49 27.65 0.70
N ARG A 674 -40.53 27.54 1.63
CA ARG A 674 -40.86 27.26 3.04
C ARG A 674 -41.48 28.50 3.69
N THR A 675 -42.42 28.29 4.60
CA THR A 675 -43.08 29.38 5.35
C THR A 675 -42.12 29.92 6.39
N GLY A 676 -41.52 31.09 6.14
CA GLY A 676 -40.66 31.79 7.10
C GLY A 676 -39.44 32.49 6.50
N ASP A 677 -38.91 32.01 5.37
CA ASP A 677 -37.69 32.56 4.78
C ASP A 677 -37.89 34.00 4.25
N GLU A 678 -36.94 34.92 4.50
CA GLU A 678 -37.01 36.31 4.01
C GLU A 678 -36.67 36.45 2.53
N ARG A 679 -37.36 37.33 1.80
CA ARG A 679 -37.22 37.45 0.34
C ARG A 679 -36.02 38.33 -0.04
N THR A 680 -34.95 37.72 -0.55
CA THR A 680 -33.83 38.43 -1.19
C THR A 680 -34.37 39.43 -2.23
N PRO A 681 -34.15 40.75 -2.06
CA PRO A 681 -34.48 41.73 -3.07
C PRO A 681 -33.45 41.69 -4.20
N PHE A 682 -33.87 42.09 -5.40
CA PHE A 682 -32.93 42.44 -6.48
C PHE A 682 -32.36 43.83 -6.17
N SER A 683 -31.04 43.99 -6.20
CA SER A 683 -30.37 45.29 -6.17
C SER A 683 -30.45 45.98 -7.54
N GLU A 684 -29.95 47.22 -7.63
CA GLU A 684 -29.79 47.89 -8.92
C GLU A 684 -28.72 47.20 -9.77
N ASP A 685 -27.63 46.72 -9.16
CA ASP A 685 -26.58 45.95 -9.85
C ASP A 685 -27.12 44.66 -10.48
N ASP A 686 -28.04 43.95 -9.80
CA ASP A 686 -28.73 42.78 -10.35
C ASP A 686 -29.47 43.13 -11.65
N GLU A 687 -30.11 44.31 -11.71
CA GLU A 687 -30.79 44.77 -12.93
C GLU A 687 -29.82 45.31 -13.99
N ASN A 688 -28.75 45.99 -13.59
CA ASN A 688 -27.73 46.53 -14.50
C ASN A 688 -26.98 45.40 -15.20
N ASN A 689 -26.62 44.35 -14.46
CA ASN A 689 -26.00 43.15 -14.99
C ASN A 689 -26.98 42.32 -15.84
N LEU A 690 -28.25 42.22 -15.44
CA LEU A 690 -29.30 41.59 -16.26
C LEU A 690 -29.51 42.34 -17.59
N CYS A 691 -29.52 43.68 -17.57
CA CYS A 691 -29.61 44.50 -18.78
C CYS A 691 -28.37 44.30 -19.67
N SER A 692 -27.17 44.24 -19.09
CA SER A 692 -25.93 44.02 -19.83
C SER A 692 -25.88 42.62 -20.48
N TRP A 693 -26.33 41.57 -19.78
CA TRP A 693 -26.48 40.23 -20.34
C TRP A 693 -27.51 40.20 -21.49
N ILE A 694 -28.68 40.80 -21.31
CA ILE A 694 -29.71 40.83 -22.36
C ILE A 694 -29.27 41.70 -23.55
N ALA A 695 -28.51 42.78 -23.33
CA ALA A 695 -27.89 43.58 -24.39
C ALA A 695 -26.89 42.76 -25.23
N ALA A 696 -26.07 41.93 -24.59
CA ALA A 696 -25.09 41.08 -25.27
C ALA A 696 -25.74 39.94 -26.08
N VAL A 697 -26.79 39.31 -25.55
CA VAL A 697 -27.42 38.12 -26.17
C VAL A 697 -28.56 38.49 -27.13
N ILE A 698 -29.33 39.55 -26.85
CA ILE A 698 -30.47 40.02 -27.65
C ILE A 698 -30.47 41.57 -27.69
N PRO A 699 -29.54 42.21 -28.43
CA PRO A 699 -29.38 43.67 -28.44
C PRO A 699 -30.61 44.43 -28.95
N PHE A 700 -31.35 43.85 -29.91
CA PHE A 700 -32.57 44.45 -30.47
C PHE A 700 -33.80 43.57 -30.13
N LYS A 701 -34.82 44.16 -29.52
CA LYS A 701 -36.03 43.48 -29.01
C LYS A 701 -36.84 42.83 -30.15
N GLU A 702 -36.69 43.39 -31.34
CA GLU A 702 -37.32 43.02 -32.62
C GLU A 702 -36.71 41.72 -33.18
N SER A 703 -35.43 41.46 -32.92
CA SER A 703 -34.71 40.27 -33.39
C SER A 703 -34.94 39.01 -32.55
N GLY A 704 -35.50 39.15 -31.34
CA GLY A 704 -35.72 38.01 -30.44
C GLY A 704 -36.51 38.36 -29.18
N GLY A 705 -37.51 37.54 -28.86
CA GLY A 705 -38.35 37.75 -27.68
C GLY A 705 -37.60 37.52 -26.36
N ARG A 706 -37.22 38.62 -25.68
CA ARG A 706 -36.51 38.66 -24.38
C ARG A 706 -37.20 37.93 -23.21
N THR A 707 -38.41 37.38 -23.41
CA THR A 707 -39.21 36.65 -22.39
C THR A 707 -39.17 35.13 -22.53
N GLY A 708 -38.39 34.56 -23.45
CA GLY A 708 -38.18 33.11 -23.56
C GLY A 708 -37.45 32.52 -22.34
N ASN A 709 -37.70 31.25 -21.99
CA ASN A 709 -37.09 30.65 -20.78
C ASN A 709 -35.58 30.42 -20.92
N LYS A 710 -35.10 30.09 -22.13
CA LYS A 710 -33.72 29.64 -22.37
C LYS A 710 -32.66 30.65 -21.95
N ILE A 711 -32.83 31.95 -22.25
CA ILE A 711 -31.83 32.99 -21.91
C ILE A 711 -31.60 33.14 -20.39
N TYR A 712 -32.63 32.87 -19.57
CA TYR A 712 -32.50 32.91 -18.10
C TYR A 712 -31.98 31.60 -17.53
N GLN A 713 -32.29 30.47 -18.18
CA GLN A 713 -31.70 29.17 -17.84
C GLN A 713 -30.20 29.16 -18.15
N GLU A 714 -29.81 29.73 -19.30
CA GLU A 714 -28.41 29.90 -19.70
C GLU A 714 -27.67 30.85 -18.75
N LEU A 715 -28.27 32.00 -18.41
CA LEU A 715 -27.73 32.95 -17.44
C LEU A 715 -27.39 32.27 -16.10
N VAL A 716 -28.35 31.53 -15.53
CA VAL A 716 -28.14 30.86 -14.23
C VAL A 716 -27.19 29.67 -14.35
N SER A 717 -27.12 28.98 -15.51
CA SER A 717 -26.12 27.92 -15.75
C SER A 717 -24.68 28.43 -15.88
N ARG A 718 -24.49 29.75 -15.98
CA ARG A 718 -23.16 30.39 -15.98
C ARG A 718 -22.76 30.91 -14.60
N ALA A 719 -23.59 30.76 -13.57
CA ALA A 719 -23.34 31.35 -12.24
C ALA A 719 -22.06 30.83 -11.54
N ASP A 720 -21.49 29.71 -11.99
CA ASP A 720 -20.19 29.20 -11.52
C ASP A 720 -18.99 29.99 -12.10
N GLN A 721 -19.21 30.88 -13.08
CA GLN A 721 -18.21 31.78 -13.67
C GLN A 721 -18.16 33.09 -12.86
N PRO A 722 -16.98 33.60 -12.46
CA PRO A 722 -16.87 34.76 -11.55
C PRO A 722 -17.63 36.01 -12.02
N GLU A 723 -17.63 36.29 -13.32
CA GLU A 723 -18.32 37.41 -13.95
C GLU A 723 -19.86 37.26 -14.01
N PHE A 724 -20.36 36.04 -13.78
CA PHE A 724 -21.78 35.70 -13.72
C PHE A 724 -22.26 35.25 -12.33
N ALA A 725 -21.41 35.28 -11.29
CA ALA A 725 -21.75 34.81 -9.94
C ALA A 725 -23.01 35.48 -9.34
N TRP A 726 -23.29 36.74 -9.70
CA TRP A 726 -24.52 37.46 -9.35
C TRP A 726 -25.79 36.75 -9.85
N ALA A 727 -25.74 36.03 -10.97
CA ALA A 727 -26.88 35.29 -11.52
C ALA A 727 -27.37 34.18 -10.57
N GLY A 728 -26.50 33.61 -9.73
CA GLY A 728 -26.86 32.60 -8.74
C GLY A 728 -27.77 33.10 -7.62
N ARG A 729 -27.86 34.42 -7.40
CA ARG A 729 -28.65 35.05 -6.32
C ARG A 729 -30.16 34.82 -6.46
N HIS A 730 -30.64 34.54 -7.67
CA HIS A 730 -32.06 34.32 -7.95
C HIS A 730 -32.26 33.18 -8.97
N THR A 731 -33.39 32.48 -8.89
CA THR A 731 -33.71 31.42 -9.86
C THR A 731 -34.02 31.99 -11.24
N TRP A 732 -33.86 31.18 -12.30
CA TRP A 732 -34.13 31.62 -13.68
C TRP A 732 -35.57 32.10 -13.88
N GLN A 733 -36.54 31.52 -13.15
CA GLN A 733 -37.92 32.00 -13.13
C GLN A 733 -38.02 33.39 -12.49
N SER A 734 -37.29 33.63 -11.39
CA SER A 734 -37.27 34.91 -10.69
C SER A 734 -36.68 36.02 -11.57
N TRP A 735 -35.53 35.78 -12.20
CA TRP A 735 -34.92 36.71 -13.18
C TRP A 735 -35.88 37.05 -14.31
N ARG A 736 -36.52 36.02 -14.90
CA ARG A 736 -37.47 36.18 -16.01
C ARG A 736 -38.69 37.01 -15.63
N GLU A 737 -39.30 36.74 -14.48
CA GLU A 737 -40.48 37.50 -14.03
C GLU A 737 -40.09 38.89 -13.50
N ARG A 738 -38.83 39.12 -13.06
CA ARG A 738 -38.30 40.46 -12.79
C ARG A 738 -38.18 41.29 -14.07
N TYR A 739 -37.58 40.74 -15.14
CA TYR A 739 -37.52 41.41 -16.44
C TYR A 739 -38.92 41.75 -16.95
N LYS A 740 -39.81 40.76 -17.07
CA LYS A 740 -41.19 40.95 -17.55
C LYS A 740 -41.96 42.05 -16.84
N LYS A 741 -41.84 42.15 -15.51
CA LYS A 741 -42.57 43.15 -14.70
C LYS A 741 -41.98 44.56 -14.77
N ASN A 742 -40.79 44.71 -15.37
CA ASN A 742 -40.09 45.99 -15.51
C ASN A 742 -39.70 46.27 -16.97
N ALA A 743 -40.29 45.54 -17.93
CA ALA A 743 -39.76 45.42 -19.29
C ALA A 743 -39.54 46.77 -19.97
N ASP A 744 -40.48 47.71 -19.84
CA ASP A 744 -40.39 49.02 -20.49
C ASP A 744 -39.21 49.87 -19.95
N ARG A 745 -38.92 49.81 -18.65
CA ARG A 745 -37.76 50.48 -18.03
C ARG A 745 -36.45 49.78 -18.38
N LEU A 746 -36.42 48.45 -18.31
CA LEU A 746 -35.20 47.69 -18.58
C LEU A 746 -34.84 47.69 -20.06
N ASP A 747 -35.83 47.67 -20.97
CA ASP A 747 -35.58 47.79 -22.41
C ASP A 747 -35.02 49.16 -22.80
N GLN A 748 -35.43 50.25 -22.13
CA GLN A 748 -34.79 51.56 -22.29
C GLN A 748 -33.32 51.51 -21.85
N HIS A 749 -33.01 50.89 -20.71
CA HIS A 749 -31.62 50.75 -20.24
C HIS A 749 -30.77 49.88 -21.18
N ILE A 750 -31.30 48.72 -21.61
CA ILE A 750 -30.67 47.85 -22.61
C ILE A 750 -30.39 48.61 -23.91
N THR A 751 -31.32 49.46 -24.36
CA THR A 751 -31.16 50.28 -25.56
C THR A 751 -30.03 51.31 -25.39
N ALA A 752 -29.94 51.96 -24.22
CA ALA A 752 -28.84 52.88 -23.92
C ALA A 752 -27.47 52.19 -23.89
N ILE A 753 -27.39 50.98 -23.32
CA ILE A 753 -26.16 50.15 -23.32
C ILE A 753 -25.73 49.84 -24.76
N VAL A 754 -26.66 49.38 -25.62
CA VAL A 754 -26.37 49.06 -27.02
C VAL A 754 -25.96 50.30 -27.83
N SER A 755 -26.61 51.44 -27.62
CA SER A 755 -26.24 52.70 -28.29
C SER A 755 -24.85 53.22 -27.87
N ASN A 756 -24.50 53.15 -26.59
CA ASN A 756 -23.18 53.56 -26.11
C ASN A 756 -22.06 52.64 -26.62
N ALA A 757 -22.33 51.33 -26.76
CA ALA A 757 -21.40 50.39 -27.39
C ALA A 757 -21.17 50.67 -28.88
N GLN A 758 -22.18 51.19 -29.59
CA GLN A 758 -22.05 51.59 -31.00
C GLN A 758 -21.29 52.93 -31.15
N ALA A 759 -21.50 53.89 -30.24
CA ALA A 759 -20.82 55.18 -30.25
C ALA A 759 -19.31 55.08 -29.93
N THR A 760 -18.85 54.00 -29.30
CA THR A 760 -17.46 53.84 -28.82
C THR A 760 -16.53 53.05 -29.76
N GLY A 761 -17.00 52.68 -30.95
CA GLY A 761 -16.12 52.40 -32.10
C GLY A 761 -15.26 51.13 -32.06
N SER A 762 -15.48 50.21 -31.11
CA SER A 762 -14.75 48.93 -31.08
C SER A 762 -15.37 47.90 -32.04
N HIS A 763 -14.55 47.31 -32.91
CA HIS A 763 -14.95 46.23 -33.81
C HIS A 763 -13.83 45.19 -33.98
N SER A 764 -13.90 44.10 -33.22
CA SER A 764 -13.13 42.88 -33.50
C SER A 764 -13.96 41.62 -33.35
N ARG A 765 -14.48 41.19 -34.49
CA ARG A 765 -14.87 39.82 -34.89
C ARG A 765 -14.70 38.71 -33.83
N ASN A 766 -15.82 38.13 -33.39
CA ASN A 766 -16.13 36.72 -33.67
C ASN A 766 -17.53 36.29 -33.18
N ASN A 767 -18.54 36.38 -34.05
CA ASN A 767 -19.57 35.34 -34.27
C ASN A 767 -20.74 35.83 -35.16
N ARG A 768 -20.71 35.55 -36.46
CA ARG A 768 -21.95 35.47 -37.29
C ARG A 768 -21.78 34.45 -38.42
N ARG A 769 -21.99 33.15 -38.11
CA ARG A 769 -22.17 32.11 -39.14
C ARG A 769 -22.95 30.88 -38.65
N LYS A 770 -24.27 31.05 -38.47
CA LYS A 770 -25.24 29.96 -38.66
C LYS A 770 -26.67 30.48 -38.93
N ARG A 771 -27.06 30.39 -40.21
CA ARG A 771 -28.45 30.28 -40.72
C ARG A 771 -29.45 31.42 -40.41
N GLU A 772 -29.52 32.37 -41.33
CA GLU A 772 -30.79 32.70 -42.00
C GLU A 772 -30.87 31.74 -43.22
N THR A 773 -31.89 30.92 -43.47
CA THR A 773 -33.34 31.12 -43.70
C THR A 773 -33.68 31.71 -45.07
N SER A 774 -34.51 30.94 -45.78
CA SER A 774 -35.17 31.19 -47.06
C SER A 774 -35.73 32.61 -47.25
N ASN A 775 -35.73 33.09 -48.50
CA ASN A 775 -36.92 33.07 -49.37
C ASN A 775 -36.56 33.33 -50.85
N ASP A 776 -37.36 32.74 -51.72
CA ASP A 776 -37.96 33.20 -53.01
C ASP A 776 -37.44 34.52 -53.65
N ALA A 777 -37.41 34.69 -54.99
CA ALA A 777 -38.15 33.97 -56.04
C ALA A 777 -37.51 34.07 -57.46
N VAL A 778 -38.20 33.48 -58.44
CA VAL A 778 -38.09 33.63 -59.92
C VAL A 778 -37.23 32.61 -60.69
N ASP A 779 -37.98 31.75 -61.40
CA ASP A 779 -37.72 30.71 -62.41
C ASP A 779 -37.23 31.33 -63.78
N PRO A 780 -36.97 30.59 -64.90
CA PRO A 780 -36.91 29.13 -65.11
C PRO A 780 -35.65 28.58 -65.85
N SER A 781 -35.40 27.26 -65.72
CA SER A 781 -35.52 26.32 -66.87
C SER A 781 -35.24 24.82 -66.57
N ALA A 782 -36.17 23.99 -67.05
CA ALA A 782 -35.99 22.65 -67.63
C ALA A 782 -35.52 21.40 -66.81
N SER A 783 -36.45 20.41 -66.78
CA SER A 783 -36.28 18.94 -66.92
C SER A 783 -35.63 18.03 -65.85
N LYS A 784 -36.41 17.00 -65.49
CA LYS A 784 -36.09 15.68 -64.87
C LYS A 784 -35.61 14.67 -65.96
N PRO A 785 -35.23 13.37 -65.71
CA PRO A 785 -35.49 12.52 -64.53
C PRO A 785 -34.34 11.58 -64.03
N LYS A 786 -34.74 10.64 -63.14
CA LYS A 786 -33.97 9.61 -62.39
C LYS A 786 -33.45 8.44 -63.25
N GLU A 787 -32.56 7.60 -62.68
CA GLU A 787 -32.83 6.15 -62.38
C GLU A 787 -31.81 5.52 -61.40
N GLU A 788 -31.91 4.21 -61.08
CA GLU A 788 -31.33 3.54 -59.87
C GLU A 788 -30.66 2.14 -60.17
N PRO A 789 -30.36 1.18 -59.23
CA PRO A 789 -29.09 0.40 -59.23
C PRO A 789 -29.18 -1.10 -59.61
N PRO A 790 -28.03 -1.82 -59.72
CA PRO A 790 -27.72 -2.99 -58.84
C PRO A 790 -26.20 -3.17 -58.49
N VAL A 791 -25.67 -4.37 -58.17
CA VAL A 791 -25.47 -4.95 -56.80
C VAL A 791 -24.51 -6.19 -56.80
N ARG A 792 -23.83 -6.52 -55.66
CA ARG A 792 -23.00 -7.75 -55.33
C ARG A 792 -21.62 -7.92 -56.03
N GLU A 793 -20.65 -8.78 -55.64
CA GLU A 793 -20.56 -9.84 -54.58
C GLU A 793 -19.12 -9.97 -53.92
N VAL A 794 -18.74 -11.13 -53.34
CA VAL A 794 -17.64 -11.36 -52.33
C VAL A 794 -16.70 -12.54 -52.70
N ASN A 795 -15.42 -12.58 -52.24
CA ASN A 795 -14.65 -13.80 -51.84
C ASN A 795 -13.19 -13.53 -51.34
N ASP A 796 -12.63 -14.45 -50.52
CA ASP A 796 -11.26 -14.44 -49.91
C ASP A 796 -10.31 -15.55 -50.49
N PRO A 797 -9.35 -16.20 -49.76
CA PRO A 797 -7.87 -16.02 -49.83
C PRO A 797 -7.13 -17.37 -50.14
N PRO A 798 -5.89 -17.74 -49.67
CA PRO A 798 -4.71 -17.03 -49.10
C PRO A 798 -3.34 -17.47 -49.73
N SER A 799 -2.16 -17.11 -49.16
CA SER A 799 -1.04 -18.07 -48.82
C SER A 799 0.30 -17.42 -48.34
N SER A 800 1.21 -18.27 -47.85
CA SER A 800 2.45 -18.05 -47.05
C SER A 800 3.77 -17.87 -47.81
N TRP A 801 4.89 -17.55 -47.12
CA TRP A 801 6.18 -18.32 -47.06
C TRP A 801 7.24 -17.66 -46.11
N THR A 802 8.37 -18.32 -45.78
CA THR A 802 9.24 -17.98 -44.61
C THR A 802 10.75 -18.32 -44.72
N ASN A 803 11.64 -17.45 -44.18
CA ASN A 803 13.02 -17.71 -43.65
C ASN A 803 14.14 -18.17 -44.64
N PRO A 804 15.45 -18.33 -44.27
CA PRO A 804 16.31 -17.77 -43.18
C PRO A 804 17.78 -17.36 -43.59
N ASN A 805 18.62 -16.94 -42.60
CA ASN A 805 20.12 -17.02 -42.48
C ASN A 805 21.14 -15.96 -43.05
N ARG A 806 21.77 -15.17 -42.13
CA ARG A 806 23.23 -15.01 -41.72
C ARG A 806 24.42 -15.09 -42.75
N PRO A 807 25.68 -14.61 -42.44
CA PRO A 807 26.20 -13.67 -41.40
C PRO A 807 27.40 -12.70 -41.78
N ASN A 808 27.88 -11.89 -40.81
CA ASN A 808 29.25 -11.32 -40.58
C ASN A 808 29.78 -10.01 -41.25
N ASP A 809 30.76 -9.41 -40.52
CA ASP A 809 31.44 -8.07 -40.53
C ASP A 809 32.58 -7.93 -41.60
N PRO A 810 33.34 -6.79 -41.80
CA PRO A 810 33.47 -5.56 -40.99
C PRO A 810 33.52 -4.17 -41.71
N SER A 811 33.68 -3.10 -40.91
CA SER A 811 33.80 -1.66 -41.28
C SER A 811 35.19 -1.23 -41.82
N PRO A 812 35.34 -0.08 -42.54
CA PRO A 812 35.86 1.13 -41.85
C PRO A 812 35.45 2.54 -42.39
N ASP A 813 35.57 3.53 -41.50
CA ASP A 813 35.93 4.97 -41.66
C ASP A 813 35.43 5.86 -42.82
N ILE A 814 34.69 6.93 -42.46
CA ILE A 814 34.90 8.29 -43.02
C ILE A 814 34.83 9.36 -41.92
N TYR A 815 35.98 9.90 -41.50
CA TYR A 815 36.10 11.20 -40.84
C TYR A 815 37.28 11.97 -41.46
N LYS A 816 37.09 13.26 -41.81
CA LYS A 816 38.18 14.16 -42.22
C LYS A 816 38.38 15.24 -41.15
N ARG A 817 39.62 15.38 -40.67
CA ARG A 817 40.05 16.48 -39.80
C ARG A 817 40.76 17.56 -40.63
N GLN A 818 40.56 18.82 -40.27
CA GLN A 818 41.44 19.93 -40.64
C GLN A 818 41.93 20.62 -39.35
N LYS A 819 43.05 21.33 -39.45
CA LYS A 819 43.85 21.80 -38.30
C LYS A 819 43.79 23.33 -38.20
N ALA A 820 43.40 23.84 -37.03
CA ALA A 820 43.43 25.28 -36.74
C ALA A 820 44.85 25.76 -36.39
N SER A 821 45.06 27.08 -36.48
CA SER A 821 46.38 27.72 -36.31
C SER A 821 46.91 27.78 -34.87
N ASP A 822 46.13 27.33 -33.87
CA ASP A 822 46.55 27.18 -32.48
C ASP A 822 46.99 25.75 -32.10
N GLY A 823 46.85 24.79 -33.02
CA GLY A 823 47.24 23.39 -32.81
C GLY A 823 46.15 22.48 -32.21
N THR A 824 44.98 23.00 -31.86
CA THR A 824 43.87 22.19 -31.33
C THR A 824 42.95 21.66 -32.45
N TYR A 825 42.24 20.56 -32.16
CA TYR A 825 41.17 20.03 -33.03
C TYR A 825 39.82 20.17 -32.32
N ARG A 826 38.85 20.80 -32.99
CA ARG A 826 37.43 20.83 -32.58
C ARG A 826 36.56 20.43 -33.77
N THR A 827 35.56 19.58 -33.54
CA THR A 827 34.58 19.20 -34.57
C THR A 827 33.30 19.99 -34.35
N PHE A 828 32.82 20.67 -35.39
CA PHE A 828 31.55 21.39 -35.39
C PHE A 828 30.58 20.73 -36.38
N MET A 829 29.28 20.75 -36.05
CA MET A 829 28.19 20.43 -36.99
C MET A 829 27.70 21.73 -37.64
N LEU A 830 27.39 21.68 -38.95
CA LEU A 830 26.84 22.82 -39.70
C LEU A 830 25.32 22.87 -39.59
N THR A 831 24.75 24.07 -39.43
CA THR A 831 23.31 24.32 -39.37
C THR A 831 22.75 24.84 -40.71
N PRO A 832 21.54 24.43 -41.13
CA PRO A 832 20.74 25.14 -42.13
C PRO A 832 20.09 26.40 -41.53
N GLN A 833 19.71 27.38 -42.37
CA GLN A 833 19.13 28.65 -41.90
C GLN A 833 17.58 28.66 -41.85
N ASN A 834 17.08 29.15 -40.72
CA ASN A 834 15.89 29.99 -40.52
C ASN A 834 14.57 29.67 -41.25
N GLY A 835 13.65 29.04 -40.49
CA GLY A 835 12.21 29.34 -40.50
C GLY A 835 11.74 29.56 -39.05
N PRO A 836 10.71 30.38 -38.77
CA PRO A 836 10.38 30.79 -37.40
C PRO A 836 9.68 29.67 -36.59
N GLY A 837 10.46 28.94 -35.79
CA GLY A 837 9.96 28.14 -34.67
C GLY A 837 9.82 28.97 -33.38
N PRO A 838 9.08 28.48 -32.37
CA PRO A 838 8.85 29.22 -31.11
C PRO A 838 10.11 29.34 -30.26
N SER A 839 10.20 30.43 -29.50
CA SER A 839 11.27 30.69 -28.53
C SER A 839 11.19 29.75 -27.32
N PHE A 840 12.33 29.19 -26.92
CA PHE A 840 12.45 28.47 -25.65
C PHE A 840 12.37 29.44 -24.47
N ARG A 841 11.54 29.09 -23.49
CA ARG A 841 11.39 29.79 -22.20
C ARG A 841 12.45 29.36 -21.19
N THR A 842 12.78 30.22 -20.23
CA THR A 842 13.68 29.87 -19.11
C THR A 842 12.91 29.24 -17.94
N GLU A 843 13.60 28.56 -17.01
CA GLU A 843 12.95 27.81 -15.92
C GLU A 843 12.11 28.69 -14.98
N THR A 844 12.38 30.00 -14.91
CA THR A 844 11.53 30.98 -14.21
C THR A 844 10.14 31.15 -14.81
N GLU A 845 9.90 30.73 -16.05
CA GLU A 845 8.59 30.79 -16.71
C GLU A 845 7.78 29.48 -16.57
N PHE A 846 8.39 28.38 -16.11
CA PHE A 846 7.68 27.11 -15.91
C PHE A 846 6.63 27.17 -14.77
N ALA A 847 6.71 28.19 -13.91
CA ALA A 847 5.73 28.47 -12.88
C ALA A 847 4.39 29.07 -13.41
N ALA A 848 4.31 29.41 -14.71
CA ALA A 848 3.15 30.12 -15.28
C ALA A 848 2.06 29.23 -15.89
N ASP A 849 2.37 27.97 -16.24
CA ASP A 849 1.46 27.09 -16.99
C ASP A 849 0.71 26.05 -16.12
N PHE A 850 0.78 26.16 -14.79
CA PHE A 850 -0.21 25.54 -13.91
C PHE A 850 -1.52 26.33 -13.96
N GLY A 851 -2.38 25.96 -14.92
CA GLY A 851 -3.74 26.48 -15.05
C GLY A 851 -4.51 26.42 -13.73
N SER A 852 -5.34 27.44 -13.48
CA SER A 852 -6.04 27.70 -12.23
C SER A 852 -6.51 26.42 -11.53
N GLN A 853 -5.95 26.12 -10.35
CA GLN A 853 -6.43 25.04 -9.51
C GLN A 853 -7.93 25.24 -9.26
N ASN A 854 -8.70 24.18 -9.50
CA ASN A 854 -10.14 24.16 -9.26
C ASN A 854 -10.42 24.69 -7.83
N PRO A 855 -11.23 25.75 -7.64
CA PRO A 855 -11.47 26.34 -6.32
C PRO A 855 -11.98 25.31 -5.29
N ILE A 856 -12.68 24.29 -5.77
CA ILE A 856 -13.11 23.14 -4.97
C ILE A 856 -11.92 22.31 -4.48
N ASP A 857 -10.96 21.95 -5.34
CA ASP A 857 -9.75 21.21 -4.91
C ASP A 857 -8.88 22.02 -3.94
N LEU A 858 -8.86 23.35 -4.08
CA LEU A 858 -8.18 24.24 -3.13
C LEU A 858 -8.86 24.21 -1.74
N GLU A 859 -10.20 24.31 -1.67
CA GLU A 859 -10.93 24.21 -0.40
C GLU A 859 -10.93 22.80 0.20
N LEU A 860 -10.99 21.74 -0.62
CA LEU A 860 -10.83 20.36 -0.13
C LEU A 860 -9.43 20.16 0.47
N SER A 861 -8.40 20.79 -0.12
CA SER A 861 -7.04 20.80 0.43
C SER A 861 -6.95 21.56 1.74
N LYS A 862 -7.64 22.71 1.89
CA LYS A 862 -7.75 23.39 3.20
C LYS A 862 -8.44 22.53 4.24
N ILE A 863 -9.60 21.93 3.93
CA ILE A 863 -10.30 21.01 4.87
C ILE A 863 -9.35 19.89 5.32
N ALA A 864 -8.50 19.37 4.43
CA ALA A 864 -7.50 18.35 4.78
C ALA A 864 -6.44 18.87 5.76
N THR A 865 -5.93 20.08 5.54
CA THR A 865 -5.00 20.76 6.47
C THR A 865 -5.66 21.06 7.81
N ASP A 866 -6.85 21.68 7.80
CA ASP A 866 -7.55 22.20 8.98
C ASP A 866 -8.05 21.09 9.92
N THR A 867 -8.49 19.96 9.35
CA THR A 867 -9.07 18.83 10.11
C THR A 867 -8.08 17.68 10.33
N HIS A 868 -6.91 17.75 9.68
CA HIS A 868 -5.88 16.70 9.62
C HIS A 868 -6.41 15.32 9.16
N PHE A 869 -7.28 15.32 8.14
CA PHE A 869 -7.72 14.11 7.41
C PHE A 869 -7.16 14.09 5.99
N TYR A 870 -7.07 12.91 5.38
CA TYR A 870 -6.55 12.77 4.02
C TYR A 870 -7.47 13.42 2.97
N LEU A 871 -6.87 14.18 2.06
CA LEU A 871 -7.57 14.89 0.98
C LEU A 871 -8.49 13.98 0.15
N ASP A 872 -8.09 12.73 -0.09
CA ASP A 872 -8.90 11.82 -0.89
C ASP A 872 -10.16 11.31 -0.18
N ASP A 873 -10.19 11.25 1.16
CA ASP A 873 -11.42 10.92 1.89
C ASP A 873 -12.38 12.11 1.95
N ILE A 874 -11.81 13.32 2.05
CA ILE A 874 -12.53 14.59 1.91
C ILE A 874 -13.12 14.74 0.50
N ARG A 875 -12.37 14.38 -0.55
CA ARG A 875 -12.86 14.27 -1.93
C ARG A 875 -13.96 13.23 -2.08
N LYS A 876 -13.83 12.02 -1.52
CA LYS A 876 -14.88 10.98 -1.58
C LYS A 876 -16.20 11.48 -0.97
N LEU A 877 -16.14 12.14 0.19
CA LEU A 877 -17.34 12.69 0.83
C LEU A 877 -17.92 13.89 0.08
N TYR A 878 -17.06 14.76 -0.47
CA TYR A 878 -17.49 15.84 -1.35
C TYR A 878 -18.18 15.33 -2.62
N LEU A 879 -17.61 14.34 -3.33
CA LEU A 879 -18.21 13.74 -4.52
C LEU A 879 -19.57 13.06 -4.23
N LYS A 880 -19.77 12.59 -2.99
CA LYS A 880 -21.05 12.02 -2.53
C LYS A 880 -22.11 13.08 -2.19
N ASN A 881 -21.70 14.21 -1.62
CA ASN A 881 -22.60 15.25 -1.10
C ASN A 881 -22.75 16.48 -2.02
N ASN A 882 -21.83 16.66 -2.96
CA ASN A 882 -21.57 17.83 -3.82
C ASN A 882 -21.68 19.19 -3.11
N ASN A 883 -21.21 19.27 -1.85
CA ASN A 883 -21.36 20.45 -1.00
C ASN A 883 -20.14 20.61 -0.07
N ILE A 884 -19.31 21.61 -0.36
CA ILE A 884 -18.03 21.86 0.32
C ILE A 884 -18.22 22.22 1.80
N ILE A 885 -19.27 22.96 2.14
CA ILE A 885 -19.57 23.40 3.52
C ILE A 885 -20.00 22.20 4.37
N ASN A 886 -20.84 21.32 3.81
CA ASN A 886 -21.28 20.11 4.52
C ASN A 886 -20.13 19.11 4.69
N THR A 887 -19.27 18.94 3.67
CA THR A 887 -18.04 18.15 3.78
C THR A 887 -17.11 18.70 4.87
N ARG A 888 -16.87 20.02 4.90
CA ARG A 888 -16.09 20.69 5.94
C ARG A 888 -16.66 20.41 7.34
N ALA A 889 -17.94 20.71 7.55
CA ALA A 889 -18.61 20.51 8.83
C ALA A 889 -18.61 19.05 9.30
N GLN A 890 -18.71 18.07 8.40
CA GLN A 890 -18.61 16.65 8.76
C GLN A 890 -17.20 16.26 9.21
N PHE A 891 -16.13 16.72 8.54
CA PHE A 891 -14.76 16.43 8.97
C PHE A 891 -14.33 17.23 10.21
N GLU A 892 -14.80 18.46 10.38
CA GLU A 892 -14.63 19.23 11.62
C GLU A 892 -15.35 18.54 12.80
N HIS A 893 -16.56 18.00 12.58
CA HIS A 893 -17.26 17.18 13.58
C HIS A 893 -16.53 15.87 13.88
N PHE A 894 -16.04 15.13 12.87
CA PHE A 894 -15.23 13.93 13.10
C PHE A 894 -13.95 14.25 13.88
N ARG A 895 -13.30 15.40 13.61
CA ARG A 895 -12.12 15.84 14.39
C ARG A 895 -12.48 16.19 15.82
N ALA A 896 -13.61 16.87 16.06
CA ALA A 896 -14.10 17.16 17.40
C ALA A 896 -14.45 15.88 18.19
N VAL A 897 -15.08 14.89 17.55
CA VAL A 897 -15.35 13.57 18.17
C VAL A 897 -14.05 12.84 18.51
N MET A 898 -13.08 12.77 17.57
CA MET A 898 -11.79 12.15 17.86
C MET A 898 -11.05 12.84 19.01
N ASN A 899 -11.08 14.16 19.10
CA ASN A 899 -10.48 14.90 20.22
C ASN A 899 -11.21 14.65 21.55
N ASN A 900 -12.54 14.58 21.54
CA ASN A 900 -13.37 14.32 22.74
C ASN A 900 -13.38 12.84 23.18
N THR A 901 -12.72 11.95 22.44
CA THR A 901 -12.54 10.53 22.83
C THR A 901 -11.16 10.29 23.48
N ILE A 902 -10.51 11.35 23.98
CA ILE A 902 -9.18 11.31 24.63
C ILE A 902 -9.25 11.93 26.04
N THR A 903 -10.34 11.61 26.76
CA THR A 903 -10.56 11.88 28.20
C THR A 903 -11.28 10.71 28.84
#